data_AF-A0ABD0V6Y0-F1
#
_entry.id   AF-A0ABD0V6Y0-F1
#
_cell.length_a   1.000
_cell.length_b   1.000
_cell.length_c   1.000
_cell.angle_alpha   90.00
_cell.angle_beta   90.00
_cell.angle_gamma   90.00
#
_symmetry.space_group_name_H-M   'P 1'
#
loop_
_entity.id
_entity.type
_entity.pdbx_description
1 polymer ?
#
loop_
_entity_poly.entity_id
_entity_poly.type
_entity_poly.pdbx_seq_one_letter_code
_entity_poly.pdbx_strand_id
1 'polypeptide(L)'
;MLTANYPHPSIMLLFLFFLCIIRWFLLASAAFKVTHLPGFLQQSSLPFHLETGYIEVDEVDGVELFYYFIESERNPSEDPLLLWLTGGPGCSAFSGLSLEIGPLKFISERYNGSLPNLVYHPYSWTKISNIIFLDSPVGTGFSFSNHPQHYETSDKSWSKHAEIFLRKWLIDHQQFLSNPLYIAGDSYAGKVVPLVVHNLLNENGMEEQPKFNIQGYVIGNPSTGELIDYNARVPFAFGMGIISDELYQRIDENCKGEDYENPKSSPCASLLQIFEEFKSELMASHILEPKCSLAAPNPTNTAGTRRSMQVQESNTVLSGPPIPELKCRTYAYYLMYIWANSNIVQEALNVKKGTVKEWQRCSDDLNYIQDISSSIKYQVNITTKGYRALVYSGDHDMLVPFVGTKEWIKSLKFSIIDRWRSWHVGGQVAGYTESYSNNLTFATVKGAGHTAPEYKAKECLAMFQRWISHRLLSSALMRASGLPQRRKHLFPVARSLLFLGSASTAVLLLFVSCSSVDPSAELLVHSNAADGTLLDMEWSANPPLSKPGELPRMVEVDHAKVELAKREENVMEAVERSRGGVSCATVEEMGETFAAGSETESLRIRDLIHRHFSLHARVRGLPPDQFCQGGFVLGKASEAGFGNEMGIYPFGDFISYTNHSFTLKEVKHLWRKNDCAGKYRRKLLIRLDNFESPAETNILCSDWRIWKQPIIWLQGATDAVAIQFFLKNINPGMKNAASILFGDTRLLKSRPNVFGELLRFIVVPSEAILEAINWVLKGKDPEIALHMRMLTNRSARAVKAALICVKRAVHNLDPRIANPRVVLVSDTPSFIKEITPNLTEFADVLYFDYKLFKSSISSWRMDKKEQSTDFRVRDWGPAPRWVAFVDFFLASRAKYAVVSGAHRRVGTTYAQLIAALATANHHGEHQMNSSFVFYSSFQSNLLVDGLAKQIGWGHVWNRFAGRLSCRHQPHQCTITPLLPPAWWDGDWQSPIPRDVRRLEAYGVQLAENGRVIDSSLESYCKKRQDHVRIIHVFGSCSGTKCK
;
A
#
# COMPACT_ATOMS: atom_id res chain seq x y z
N MET A 1 -3.66 62.78 -73.28
CA MET A 1 -3.58 61.30 -73.19
C MET A 1 -2.53 60.94 -72.16
N LEU A 2 -2.95 60.58 -70.94
CA LEU A 2 -2.06 60.01 -69.91
C LEU A 2 -2.81 58.79 -69.34
N THR A 3 -2.37 57.62 -69.77
CA THR A 3 -2.88 56.31 -69.34
C THR A 3 -2.25 55.94 -68.01
N ALA A 4 -3.10 55.67 -67.02
CA ALA A 4 -2.71 55.18 -65.71
C ALA A 4 -2.15 53.76 -65.80
N ASN A 5 -0.92 53.57 -65.31
CA ASN A 5 -0.28 52.27 -65.16
C ASN A 5 -0.91 51.52 -63.98
N TYR A 6 -1.56 50.40 -64.29
CA TYR A 6 -1.97 49.41 -63.29
C TYR A 6 -0.73 48.67 -62.75
N PRO A 7 -0.65 48.33 -61.45
CA PRO A 7 0.46 47.56 -60.91
C PRO A 7 0.43 46.12 -61.43
N HIS A 8 1.61 45.59 -61.75
CA HIS A 8 1.84 44.24 -62.25
C HIS A 8 1.18 43.16 -61.35
N PRO A 9 0.60 42.09 -61.93
CA PRO A 9 -0.12 41.03 -61.20
C PRO A 9 0.74 40.34 -60.13
N SER A 10 2.06 40.33 -60.29
CA SER A 10 3.01 39.80 -59.29
C SER A 10 3.04 40.60 -57.99
N ILE A 11 2.80 41.91 -58.04
CA ILE A 11 2.77 42.79 -56.85
C ILE A 11 1.44 42.62 -56.10
N MET A 12 0.32 42.46 -56.81
CA MET A 12 -0.96 42.12 -56.18
C MET A 12 -0.92 40.74 -55.51
N LEU A 13 -0.26 39.75 -56.11
CA LEU A 13 -0.13 38.41 -55.52
C LEU A 13 0.73 38.44 -54.26
N LEU A 14 1.83 39.20 -54.27
CA LEU A 14 2.68 39.43 -53.09
C LEU A 14 1.93 40.19 -52.00
N PHE A 15 1.10 41.18 -52.34
CA PHE A 15 0.30 41.93 -51.38
C PHE A 15 -0.83 41.07 -50.78
N LEU A 16 -1.46 40.20 -51.57
CA LEU A 16 -2.43 39.20 -51.08
C LEU A 16 -1.76 38.13 -50.22
N PHE A 17 -0.55 37.70 -50.56
CA PHE A 17 0.23 36.77 -49.75
C PHE A 17 0.66 37.43 -48.44
N PHE A 18 1.06 38.71 -48.47
CA PHE A 18 1.40 39.48 -47.27
C PHE A 18 0.16 39.78 -46.41
N LEU A 19 -1.01 40.02 -47.01
CA LEU A 19 -2.29 40.13 -46.31
C LEU A 19 -2.75 38.77 -45.72
N CYS A 20 -2.48 37.65 -46.38
CA CYS A 20 -2.70 36.31 -45.85
C CYS A 20 -1.74 35.97 -44.71
N ILE A 21 -0.47 36.37 -44.81
CA ILE A 21 0.52 36.25 -43.74
C ILE A 21 0.14 37.16 -42.57
N ILE A 22 -0.30 38.40 -42.82
CA ILE A 22 -0.79 39.32 -41.78
C ILE A 22 -2.10 38.78 -41.17
N ARG A 23 -3.00 38.14 -41.92
CA ARG A 23 -4.16 37.40 -41.37
C ARG A 23 -3.73 36.20 -40.53
N TRP A 24 -2.67 35.50 -40.91
CA TRP A 24 -2.07 34.40 -40.14
C TRP A 24 -1.36 34.90 -38.87
N PHE A 25 -0.77 36.10 -38.88
CA PHE A 25 -0.14 36.72 -37.71
C PHE A 25 -1.13 37.53 -36.85
N LEU A 26 -2.32 37.86 -37.35
CA LEU A 26 -3.40 38.56 -36.62
C LEU A 26 -4.45 37.62 -35.99
N LEU A 27 -4.35 36.30 -36.17
CA LEU A 27 -4.88 35.35 -35.18
C LEU A 27 -3.94 35.37 -33.97
N ALA A 28 -3.93 36.50 -33.27
CA ALA A 28 -3.34 36.59 -31.95
C ALA A 28 -4.10 35.58 -31.08
N SER A 29 -3.41 34.52 -30.65
CA SER A 29 -3.92 33.50 -29.74
C SER A 29 -4.73 34.17 -28.61
N ALA A 30 -5.99 33.77 -28.45
CA ALA A 30 -6.87 34.24 -27.37
C ALA A 30 -6.43 33.71 -25.98
N ALA A 31 -5.29 33.03 -25.91
CA ALA A 31 -4.75 32.38 -24.73
C ALA A 31 -3.82 33.33 -23.96
N PHE A 32 -4.14 33.58 -22.71
CA PHE A 32 -3.39 34.43 -21.81
C PHE A 32 -2.68 33.59 -20.74
N LYS A 33 -1.35 33.64 -20.75
CA LYS A 33 -0.55 32.93 -19.75
C LYS A 33 -0.53 33.69 -18.42
N VAL A 34 -1.08 33.08 -17.38
CA VAL A 34 -1.07 33.61 -16.02
C VAL A 34 0.25 33.23 -15.35
N THR A 35 1.11 34.22 -15.10
CA THR A 35 2.41 34.01 -14.43
C THR A 35 2.34 34.22 -12.91
N HIS A 36 1.43 35.09 -12.48
CA HIS A 36 1.21 35.49 -11.10
C HIS A 36 -0.29 35.47 -10.82
N LEU A 37 -0.72 34.73 -9.80
CA LEU A 37 -2.12 34.65 -9.40
C LEU A 37 -2.31 35.37 -8.06
N PRO A 38 -3.11 36.46 -8.00
CA PRO A 38 -3.31 37.19 -6.75
C PRO A 38 -3.84 36.28 -5.64
N GLY A 39 -3.27 36.44 -4.44
CA GLY A 39 -3.61 35.61 -3.27
C GLY A 39 -2.83 34.29 -3.18
N PHE A 40 -2.05 33.89 -4.20
CA PHE A 40 -1.22 32.70 -4.10
C PHE A 40 0.03 32.95 -3.23
N LEU A 41 0.13 32.26 -2.08
CA LEU A 41 1.14 32.57 -1.05
C LEU A 41 2.53 31.95 -1.28
N GLN A 42 2.68 31.02 -2.23
CA GLN A 42 3.92 30.27 -2.42
C GLN A 42 4.66 30.75 -3.67
N GLN A 43 5.87 31.30 -3.48
CA GLN A 43 6.75 31.81 -4.55
C GLN A 43 6.18 33.05 -5.28
N SER A 44 7.05 33.79 -5.96
CA SER A 44 6.62 34.90 -6.81
C SER A 44 5.90 34.42 -8.07
N SER A 45 6.18 33.21 -8.56
CA SER A 45 5.57 32.63 -9.77
C SER A 45 4.82 31.33 -9.48
N LEU A 46 3.78 31.01 -10.26
CA LEU A 46 3.05 29.75 -10.15
C LEU A 46 3.97 28.53 -10.45
N PRO A 47 3.86 27.43 -9.66
CA PRO A 47 4.66 26.22 -9.86
C PRO A 47 4.15 25.31 -10.99
N PHE A 48 3.13 25.73 -11.72
CA PHE A 48 2.52 25.03 -12.85
C PHE A 48 2.12 26.04 -13.93
N HIS A 49 1.96 25.56 -15.16
CA HIS A 49 1.44 26.36 -16.26
C HIS A 49 -0.05 26.63 -16.03
N LEU A 50 -0.45 27.91 -16.02
CA LEU A 50 -1.86 28.31 -16.05
C LEU A 50 -2.08 29.24 -17.24
N GLU A 51 -3.06 28.89 -18.04
CA GLU A 51 -3.53 29.67 -19.17
C GLU A 51 -5.03 29.92 -19.00
N THR A 52 -5.48 31.10 -19.37
CA THR A 52 -6.91 31.45 -19.40
C THR A 52 -7.26 32.11 -20.72
N GLY A 53 -8.52 32.04 -21.10
CA GLY A 53 -8.96 32.69 -22.33
C GLY A 53 -10.44 32.50 -22.59
N TYR A 54 -10.86 33.06 -23.72
CA TYR A 54 -12.22 32.94 -24.23
C TYR A 54 -12.21 32.26 -25.59
N ILE A 55 -13.20 31.42 -25.84
CA ILE A 55 -13.50 30.89 -27.17
C ILE A 55 -14.96 31.18 -27.48
N GLU A 56 -15.17 31.85 -28.61
CA GLU A 56 -16.49 32.07 -29.18
C GLU A 56 -17.04 30.76 -29.76
N VAL A 57 -18.17 30.30 -29.25
CA VAL A 57 -18.81 29.02 -29.62
C VAL A 57 -20.11 29.20 -30.37
N ASP A 58 -20.71 30.39 -30.31
CA ASP A 58 -21.89 30.77 -31.08
C ASP A 58 -21.75 32.23 -31.51
N GLU A 59 -21.55 32.44 -32.81
CA GLU A 59 -21.40 33.79 -33.39
C GLU A 59 -22.75 34.51 -33.50
N VAL A 60 -23.86 33.77 -33.60
CA VAL A 60 -25.21 34.34 -33.75
C VAL A 60 -25.67 34.89 -32.41
N ASP A 61 -25.48 34.10 -31.36
CA ASP A 61 -25.85 34.48 -30.00
C ASP A 61 -24.70 35.16 -29.25
N GLY A 62 -23.55 35.32 -29.91
CA GLY A 62 -22.35 35.99 -29.38
C GLY A 62 -21.83 35.34 -28.09
N VAL A 63 -21.90 34.01 -28.00
CA VAL A 63 -21.54 33.23 -26.81
C VAL A 63 -20.05 32.98 -26.79
N GLU A 64 -19.41 33.40 -25.70
CA GLU A 64 -17.99 33.15 -25.43
C GLU A 64 -17.82 32.38 -24.11
N LEU A 65 -17.15 31.23 -24.19
CA LEU A 65 -16.85 30.41 -23.02
C LEU A 65 -15.44 30.69 -22.49
N PHE A 66 -15.36 30.95 -21.19
CA PHE A 66 -14.12 31.12 -20.45
C PHE A 66 -13.56 29.78 -20.00
N TYR A 67 -12.24 29.63 -20.06
CA TYR A 67 -11.56 28.42 -19.60
C TYR A 67 -10.32 28.72 -18.76
N TYR A 68 -9.96 27.74 -17.95
CA TYR A 68 -8.66 27.63 -17.29
C TYR A 68 -7.97 26.37 -17.80
N PHE A 69 -6.81 26.50 -18.41
CA PHE A 69 -6.01 25.38 -18.88
C PHE A 69 -4.75 25.23 -18.02
N ILE A 70 -4.51 24.00 -17.55
CA ILE A 70 -3.32 23.65 -16.78
C ILE A 70 -2.66 22.43 -17.44
N GLU A 71 -1.39 22.59 -17.80
CA GLU A 71 -0.58 21.50 -18.34
C GLU A 71 -0.28 20.44 -17.28
N SER A 72 -0.07 19.20 -17.74
CA SER A 72 0.36 18.10 -16.87
C SER A 72 1.69 18.43 -16.20
N GLU A 73 1.78 18.23 -14.89
CA GLU A 73 3.02 18.41 -14.13
C GLU A 73 4.05 17.29 -14.39
N ARG A 74 3.68 16.24 -15.14
CA ARG A 74 4.56 15.12 -15.51
C ARG A 74 5.11 15.27 -16.93
N ASN A 75 4.29 15.08 -17.96
CA ASN A 75 4.68 15.30 -19.35
C ASN A 75 3.48 15.80 -20.17
N PRO A 76 3.34 17.13 -20.38
CA PRO A 76 2.22 17.71 -21.11
C PRO A 76 2.02 17.15 -22.52
N SER A 77 3.11 16.81 -23.21
CA SER A 77 3.07 16.32 -24.61
C SER A 77 2.54 14.90 -24.77
N GLU A 78 2.58 14.07 -23.70
CA GLU A 78 2.17 12.67 -23.75
C GLU A 78 0.95 12.38 -22.87
N ASP A 79 0.78 13.16 -21.80
CA ASP A 79 -0.26 12.91 -20.82
C ASP A 79 -1.66 13.26 -21.35
N PRO A 80 -2.73 12.56 -20.91
CA PRO A 80 -4.07 12.78 -21.43
C PRO A 80 -4.55 14.23 -21.33
N LEU A 81 -5.32 14.68 -22.31
CA LEU A 81 -6.11 15.90 -22.26
C LEU A 81 -7.48 15.59 -21.67
N LEU A 82 -7.86 16.31 -20.62
CA LEU A 82 -9.12 16.15 -19.92
C LEU A 82 -9.93 17.46 -20.03
N LEU A 83 -11.13 17.40 -20.63
CA LEU A 83 -12.10 18.50 -20.52
C LEU A 83 -12.97 18.24 -19.29
N TRP A 84 -12.94 19.14 -18.31
CA TRP A 84 -13.72 19.06 -17.08
C TRP A 84 -14.92 20.00 -17.11
N LEU A 85 -16.12 19.43 -16.96
CA LEU A 85 -17.40 20.11 -16.91
C LEU A 85 -18.00 19.96 -15.51
N THR A 86 -18.06 21.05 -14.75
CA THR A 86 -18.75 21.05 -13.44
C THR A 86 -20.27 21.07 -13.68
N GLY A 87 -21.03 20.38 -12.83
CA GLY A 87 -22.49 20.27 -12.92
C GLY A 87 -23.27 21.54 -12.51
N GLY A 88 -24.33 21.34 -11.72
CA GLY A 88 -25.27 22.38 -11.31
C GLY A 88 -26.70 22.07 -11.80
N PRO A 89 -27.06 22.42 -13.04
CA PRO A 89 -26.27 23.10 -14.08
C PRO A 89 -25.87 24.53 -13.70
N GLY A 90 -24.87 25.09 -14.37
CA GLY A 90 -24.49 26.49 -14.17
C GLY A 90 -23.46 26.76 -13.06
N CYS A 91 -22.77 25.73 -12.57
CA CYS A 91 -21.68 25.90 -11.61
C CYS A 91 -20.33 26.05 -12.31
N SER A 92 -19.56 27.08 -11.92
CA SER A 92 -18.25 27.39 -12.49
C SER A 92 -17.24 26.26 -12.29
N ALA A 93 -16.47 25.99 -13.34
CA ALA A 93 -15.39 25.02 -13.35
C ALA A 93 -14.19 25.46 -12.49
N PHE A 94 -14.16 26.71 -12.02
CA PHE A 94 -13.24 27.14 -10.97
C PHE A 94 -13.48 26.37 -9.65
N SER A 95 -14.68 25.82 -9.43
CA SER A 95 -14.95 24.85 -8.35
C SER A 95 -14.05 23.62 -8.51
N GLY A 96 -14.06 23.02 -9.70
CA GLY A 96 -13.21 21.87 -10.03
C GLY A 96 -11.72 22.16 -9.84
N LEU A 97 -11.30 23.37 -10.22
CA LEU A 97 -9.90 23.81 -10.17
C LEU A 97 -9.39 24.10 -8.75
N SER A 98 -10.23 24.65 -7.86
CA SER A 98 -9.79 25.18 -6.55
C SER A 98 -10.31 24.42 -5.33
N LEU A 99 -11.28 23.53 -5.51
CA LEU A 99 -11.90 22.76 -4.42
C LEU A 99 -11.78 21.24 -4.61
N GLU A 100 -11.61 20.79 -5.86
CA GLU A 100 -11.80 19.38 -6.20
C GLU A 100 -10.53 18.71 -6.75
N ILE A 101 -10.31 18.81 -8.06
CA ILE A 101 -9.28 18.05 -8.78
C ILE A 101 -8.09 18.91 -9.24
N GLY A 102 -8.16 20.24 -9.12
CA GLY A 102 -7.08 21.12 -9.55
C GLY A 102 -5.99 21.35 -8.48
N PRO A 103 -4.94 22.11 -8.85
CA PRO A 103 -3.77 22.35 -8.02
C PRO A 103 -3.91 23.57 -7.10
N LEU A 104 -5.07 24.23 -7.07
CA LEU A 104 -5.34 25.33 -6.15
C LEU A 104 -6.17 24.87 -4.97
N LYS A 105 -5.97 25.53 -3.83
CA LYS A 105 -6.78 25.35 -2.62
C LYS A 105 -6.83 26.63 -1.80
N PHE A 106 -8.02 27.02 -1.38
CA PHE A 106 -8.21 28.11 -0.42
C PHE A 106 -7.72 27.73 0.98
N ILE A 107 -7.05 28.67 1.65
CA ILE A 107 -6.83 28.58 3.09
C ILE A 107 -8.11 29.03 3.80
N SER A 108 -8.80 28.11 4.47
CA SER A 108 -10.03 28.38 5.22
C SER A 108 -9.74 29.07 6.56
N GLU A 109 -9.36 30.34 6.50
CA GLU A 109 -9.17 31.24 7.64
C GLU A 109 -10.27 32.30 7.67
N ARG A 110 -10.55 32.86 8.86
CA ARG A 110 -11.58 33.90 9.01
C ARG A 110 -11.24 35.08 8.10
N TYR A 111 -12.17 35.41 7.21
CA TYR A 111 -12.08 36.56 6.33
C TYR A 111 -11.86 37.85 7.13
N ASN A 112 -10.78 38.56 6.81
CA ASN A 112 -10.32 39.75 7.50
C ASN A 112 -10.48 41.03 6.66
N GLY A 113 -11.17 40.94 5.51
CA GLY A 113 -11.32 42.04 4.55
C GLY A 113 -10.21 42.13 3.49
N SER A 114 -9.18 41.29 3.56
CA SER A 114 -8.11 41.21 2.54
C SER A 114 -8.37 40.11 1.52
N LEU A 115 -7.69 40.16 0.37
CA LEU A 115 -7.84 39.15 -0.68
C LEU A 115 -7.62 37.72 -0.12
N PRO A 116 -8.54 36.77 -0.35
CA PRO A 116 -8.38 35.40 0.13
C PRO A 116 -7.13 34.70 -0.39
N ASN A 117 -6.53 33.88 0.49
CA ASN A 117 -5.26 33.21 0.20
C ASN A 117 -5.46 31.83 -0.44
N LEU A 118 -4.63 31.54 -1.44
CA LEU A 118 -4.53 30.30 -2.18
C LEU A 118 -3.17 29.64 -1.95
N VAL A 119 -3.16 28.31 -1.92
CA VAL A 119 -1.95 27.49 -1.84
C VAL A 119 -2.01 26.34 -2.84
N TYR A 120 -0.85 25.76 -3.11
CA TYR A 120 -0.73 24.58 -3.96
C TYR A 120 -1.37 23.35 -3.30
N HIS A 121 -2.19 22.62 -4.06
CA HIS A 121 -2.86 21.40 -3.65
C HIS A 121 -2.16 20.16 -4.23
N PRO A 122 -1.53 19.31 -3.40
CA PRO A 122 -0.66 18.23 -3.88
C PRO A 122 -1.39 17.02 -4.47
N TYR A 123 -2.72 16.93 -4.30
CA TYR A 123 -3.54 15.81 -4.80
C TYR A 123 -4.34 16.17 -6.06
N SER A 124 -3.81 17.11 -6.85
CA SER A 124 -4.37 17.50 -8.14
C SER A 124 -4.27 16.39 -9.19
N TRP A 125 -5.26 16.30 -10.07
CA TRP A 125 -5.24 15.44 -11.26
C TRP A 125 -4.28 15.97 -12.32
N THR A 126 -3.92 17.26 -12.28
CA THR A 126 -2.87 17.86 -13.12
C THR A 126 -1.51 17.19 -12.95
N LYS A 127 -1.31 16.38 -11.90
CA LYS A 127 -0.11 15.53 -11.74
C LYS A 127 0.13 14.55 -12.90
N ILE A 128 -0.90 14.20 -13.65
CA ILE A 128 -0.86 13.13 -14.68
C ILE A 128 -1.72 13.42 -15.92
N SER A 129 -2.26 14.63 -16.06
CA SER A 129 -3.11 15.01 -17.19
C SER A 129 -3.08 16.53 -17.42
N ASN A 130 -3.19 16.93 -18.68
CA ASN A 130 -3.53 18.30 -19.05
C ASN A 130 -5.03 18.49 -18.84
N ILE A 131 -5.46 19.57 -18.19
CA ILE A 131 -6.87 19.76 -17.84
C ILE A 131 -7.36 21.12 -18.30
N ILE A 132 -8.47 21.12 -19.05
CA ILE A 132 -9.26 22.31 -19.37
C ILE A 132 -10.46 22.33 -18.42
N PHE A 133 -10.53 23.32 -17.56
CA PHE A 133 -11.70 23.63 -16.73
C PHE A 133 -12.55 24.66 -17.48
N LEU A 134 -13.71 24.25 -17.98
CA LEU A 134 -14.55 25.06 -18.85
C LEU A 134 -15.76 25.62 -18.08
N ASP A 135 -15.83 26.94 -17.93
CA ASP A 135 -17.03 27.59 -17.44
C ASP A 135 -18.13 27.45 -18.49
N SER A 136 -19.05 26.52 -18.27
CA SER A 136 -20.13 26.22 -19.21
C SER A 136 -21.35 25.67 -18.48
N PRO A 137 -22.58 25.92 -18.96
CA PRO A 137 -22.96 26.65 -20.18
C PRO A 137 -22.79 28.18 -20.10
N VAL A 138 -23.23 28.91 -21.12
CA VAL A 138 -23.23 30.40 -21.14
C VAL A 138 -23.86 30.98 -19.86
N GLY A 139 -23.28 32.05 -19.32
CA GLY A 139 -23.70 32.64 -18.04
C GLY A 139 -23.11 31.98 -16.79
N THR A 140 -22.34 30.91 -16.95
CA THR A 140 -21.62 30.25 -15.86
C THR A 140 -20.28 30.92 -15.62
N GLY A 141 -19.95 31.23 -14.37
CA GLY A 141 -18.64 31.77 -14.00
C GLY A 141 -18.29 33.03 -14.78
N PHE A 142 -17.22 32.99 -15.57
CA PHE A 142 -16.81 34.11 -16.42
C PHE A 142 -17.30 34.05 -17.87
N SER A 143 -18.05 33.01 -18.25
CA SER A 143 -18.61 32.83 -19.59
C SER A 143 -19.87 33.68 -19.78
N PHE A 144 -20.03 34.26 -20.96
CA PHE A 144 -21.07 35.26 -21.21
C PHE A 144 -21.57 35.21 -22.66
N SER A 145 -22.68 35.90 -22.91
CA SER A 145 -23.15 36.26 -24.25
C SER A 145 -23.09 37.78 -24.42
N ASN A 146 -22.66 38.22 -25.61
CA ASN A 146 -22.71 39.61 -26.04
C ASN A 146 -24.16 40.15 -26.21
N HIS A 147 -25.15 39.26 -26.22
CA HIS A 147 -26.56 39.60 -26.36
C HIS A 147 -27.32 39.24 -25.08
N PRO A 148 -27.78 40.23 -24.28
CA PRO A 148 -28.45 39.99 -22.99
C PRO A 148 -29.70 39.10 -23.04
N GLN A 149 -30.29 38.94 -24.23
CA GLN A 149 -31.48 38.11 -24.48
C GLN A 149 -31.12 36.63 -24.73
N HIS A 150 -29.85 36.29 -24.97
CA HIS A 150 -29.38 34.98 -25.44
C HIS A 150 -28.57 34.22 -24.38
N TYR A 151 -29.08 34.23 -23.14
CA TYR A 151 -28.60 33.39 -22.04
C TYR A 151 -29.45 32.12 -21.88
N GLU A 152 -30.43 31.89 -22.75
CA GLU A 152 -31.17 30.64 -22.79
C GLU A 152 -30.26 29.50 -23.23
N THR A 153 -30.22 28.43 -22.46
CA THR A 153 -29.36 27.29 -22.73
C THR A 153 -30.07 25.98 -22.37
N SER A 154 -29.63 24.86 -22.95
CA SER A 154 -30.22 23.55 -22.74
C SER A 154 -29.16 22.46 -22.63
N ASP A 155 -29.57 21.24 -22.26
CA ASP A 155 -28.66 20.09 -22.25
C ASP A 155 -27.98 19.89 -23.62
N LYS A 156 -28.74 20.08 -24.72
CA LYS A 156 -28.21 19.98 -26.08
C LYS A 156 -27.31 21.15 -26.48
N SER A 157 -27.71 22.40 -26.22
CA SER A 157 -26.88 23.56 -26.61
C SER A 157 -25.60 23.63 -25.79
N TRP A 158 -25.65 23.31 -24.49
CA TRP A 158 -24.44 23.16 -23.68
C TRP A 158 -23.49 22.10 -24.27
N SER A 159 -24.02 20.93 -24.61
CA SER A 159 -23.21 19.87 -25.22
C SER A 159 -22.59 20.30 -26.55
N LYS A 160 -23.34 21.04 -27.38
CA LYS A 160 -22.85 21.54 -28.67
C LYS A 160 -21.77 22.61 -28.50
N HIS A 161 -21.96 23.54 -27.57
CA HIS A 161 -20.98 24.58 -27.26
C HIS A 161 -19.67 23.99 -26.73
N ALA A 162 -19.72 22.96 -25.88
CA ALA A 162 -18.52 22.28 -25.38
C ALA A 162 -17.73 21.57 -26.51
N GLU A 163 -18.44 21.01 -27.50
CA GLU A 163 -17.83 20.43 -28.70
C GLU A 163 -17.16 21.48 -29.59
N ILE A 164 -17.86 22.57 -29.90
CA ILE A 164 -17.32 23.68 -30.70
C ILE A 164 -16.11 24.30 -30.00
N PHE A 165 -16.21 24.51 -28.69
CA PHE A 165 -15.12 24.98 -27.84
C PHE A 165 -13.88 24.11 -28.03
N LEU A 166 -14.02 22.79 -27.82
CA LEU A 166 -12.88 21.87 -27.84
C LEU A 166 -12.23 21.81 -29.22
N ARG A 167 -13.03 21.86 -30.28
CA ARG A 167 -12.56 21.92 -31.67
C ARG A 167 -11.72 23.16 -31.92
N LYS A 168 -12.26 24.35 -31.62
CA LYS A 168 -11.56 25.62 -31.80
C LYS A 168 -10.29 25.67 -30.93
N TRP A 169 -10.38 25.22 -29.68
CA TRP A 169 -9.22 25.18 -28.78
C TRP A 169 -8.09 24.31 -29.34
N LEU A 170 -8.39 23.13 -29.89
CA LEU A 170 -7.38 22.23 -30.46
C LEU A 170 -6.79 22.72 -31.80
N ILE A 171 -7.51 23.56 -32.54
CA ILE A 171 -6.95 24.24 -33.73
C ILE A 171 -5.84 25.21 -33.31
N ASP A 172 -6.03 25.92 -32.20
CA ASP A 172 -5.07 26.86 -31.65
C ASP A 172 -3.96 26.15 -30.84
N HIS A 173 -4.23 24.96 -30.32
CA HIS A 173 -3.32 24.17 -29.47
C HIS A 173 -2.99 22.81 -30.10
N GLN A 174 -2.51 22.84 -31.35
CA GLN A 174 -2.28 21.64 -32.16
C GLN A 174 -1.35 20.61 -31.51
N GLN A 175 -0.47 21.04 -30.60
CA GLN A 175 0.41 20.15 -29.84
C GLN A 175 -0.35 19.11 -29.00
N PHE A 176 -1.61 19.38 -28.62
CA PHE A 176 -2.43 18.44 -27.84
C PHE A 176 -3.33 17.53 -28.68
N LEU A 177 -3.33 17.66 -30.02
CA LEU A 177 -4.17 16.85 -30.91
C LEU A 177 -3.92 15.35 -30.79
N SER A 178 -2.67 14.98 -30.54
CA SER A 178 -2.27 13.58 -30.42
C SER A 178 -2.55 12.99 -29.03
N ASN A 179 -2.81 13.84 -28.02
CA ASN A 179 -2.97 13.39 -26.65
C ASN A 179 -4.26 12.57 -26.48
N PRO A 180 -4.25 11.51 -25.66
CA PRO A 180 -5.46 10.80 -25.27
C PRO A 180 -6.51 11.77 -24.70
N LEU A 181 -7.68 11.89 -25.34
CA LEU A 181 -8.73 12.81 -24.93
C LEU A 181 -9.80 12.10 -24.10
N TYR A 182 -10.14 12.70 -22.95
CA TYR A 182 -11.23 12.30 -22.09
C TYR A 182 -12.14 13.49 -21.77
N ILE A 183 -13.44 13.24 -21.72
CA ILE A 183 -14.42 14.23 -21.23
C ILE A 183 -14.86 13.80 -19.84
N ALA A 184 -14.87 14.74 -18.89
CA ALA A 184 -15.16 14.45 -17.51
C ALA A 184 -16.02 15.50 -16.84
N GLY A 185 -16.66 15.12 -15.73
CA GLY A 185 -17.46 16.02 -14.93
C GLY A 185 -18.12 15.31 -13.76
N ASP A 186 -18.95 16.04 -13.03
CA ASP A 186 -19.73 15.51 -11.92
C ASP A 186 -21.16 16.05 -11.85
N SER A 187 -21.97 15.43 -11.00
CA SER A 187 -23.34 15.85 -10.73
C SER A 187 -24.18 15.87 -12.01
N TYR A 188 -24.79 17.01 -12.35
CA TYR A 188 -25.59 17.21 -13.55
C TYR A 188 -24.80 16.97 -14.86
N ALA A 189 -23.46 17.06 -14.84
CA ALA A 189 -22.63 16.70 -15.99
C ALA A 189 -22.76 15.22 -16.38
N GLY A 190 -23.34 14.36 -15.53
CA GLY A 190 -23.76 13.00 -15.88
C GLY A 190 -24.76 12.92 -17.05
N LYS A 191 -25.49 14.01 -17.34
CA LYS A 191 -26.33 14.12 -18.55
C LYS A 191 -25.54 14.56 -19.78
N VAL A 192 -24.69 15.55 -19.61
CA VAL A 192 -24.04 16.30 -20.71
C VAL A 192 -22.75 15.62 -21.19
N VAL A 193 -21.91 15.10 -20.30
CA VAL A 193 -20.65 14.43 -20.67
C VAL A 193 -20.88 13.28 -21.66
N PRO A 194 -21.85 12.35 -21.45
CA PRO A 194 -22.15 11.33 -22.45
C PRO A 194 -22.63 11.90 -23.79
N LEU A 195 -23.37 13.01 -23.81
CA LEU A 195 -23.81 13.60 -25.08
C LEU A 195 -22.64 14.26 -25.83
N VAL A 196 -21.77 15.00 -25.15
CA VAL A 196 -20.57 15.60 -25.74
C VAL A 196 -19.70 14.53 -26.40
N VAL A 197 -19.42 13.43 -25.69
CA VAL A 197 -18.64 12.31 -26.23
C VAL A 197 -19.35 11.67 -27.43
N HIS A 198 -20.66 11.51 -27.36
CA HIS A 198 -21.43 10.95 -28.47
C HIS A 198 -21.35 11.81 -29.73
N ASN A 199 -21.45 13.14 -29.60
CA ASN A 199 -21.37 14.07 -30.72
C ASN A 199 -19.97 14.06 -31.35
N LEU A 200 -18.92 14.19 -30.53
CA LEU A 200 -17.53 14.17 -31.00
C LEU A 200 -17.18 12.87 -31.75
N LEU A 201 -17.75 11.73 -31.32
CA LEU A 201 -17.56 10.45 -32.00
C LEU A 201 -18.27 10.38 -33.36
N ASN A 202 -19.41 11.04 -33.51
CA ASN A 202 -20.12 11.09 -34.78
C ASN A 202 -19.42 12.05 -35.76
N GLU A 203 -18.94 13.19 -35.28
CA GLU A 203 -18.18 14.17 -36.09
C GLU A 203 -16.83 13.59 -36.57
N ASN A 204 -16.13 12.82 -35.74
CA ASN A 204 -14.92 12.09 -36.16
C ASN A 204 -15.14 11.11 -37.34
N GLY A 205 -16.38 10.69 -37.56
CA GLY A 205 -16.78 9.87 -38.71
C GLY A 205 -16.98 10.65 -40.00
N MET A 206 -16.96 11.98 -39.93
CA MET A 206 -17.06 12.90 -41.07
C MET A 206 -15.67 13.33 -41.55
N GLU A 207 -15.56 13.99 -42.71
CA GLU A 207 -14.29 14.56 -43.21
C GLU A 207 -13.85 15.84 -42.47
N GLU A 208 -14.37 16.08 -41.27
CA GLU A 208 -14.03 17.25 -40.45
C GLU A 208 -12.66 17.10 -39.77
N GLN A 209 -11.94 18.21 -39.68
CA GLN A 209 -10.65 18.32 -39.00
C GLN A 209 -10.72 19.37 -37.86
N PRO A 210 -9.93 19.23 -36.80
CA PRO A 210 -9.08 18.08 -36.49
C PRO A 210 -9.88 16.86 -36.00
N LYS A 211 -9.34 15.66 -36.19
CA LYS A 211 -9.86 14.44 -35.57
C LYS A 211 -9.49 14.36 -34.09
N PHE A 212 -10.44 14.03 -33.24
CA PHE A 212 -10.25 13.91 -31.80
C PHE A 212 -9.75 12.51 -31.40
N ASN A 213 -8.69 12.43 -30.60
CA ASN A 213 -8.17 11.16 -30.05
C ASN A 213 -8.96 10.68 -28.81
N ILE A 214 -10.26 10.47 -28.95
CA ILE A 214 -11.17 10.15 -27.83
C ILE A 214 -10.88 8.74 -27.28
N GLN A 215 -10.69 8.64 -25.97
CA GLN A 215 -10.44 7.35 -25.29
C GLN A 215 -11.55 6.94 -24.33
N GLY A 216 -12.35 7.90 -23.84
CA GLY A 216 -13.43 7.60 -22.91
C GLY A 216 -13.93 8.81 -22.14
N TYR A 217 -14.64 8.55 -21.05
CA TYR A 217 -15.19 9.58 -20.17
C TYR A 217 -15.20 9.21 -18.69
N VAL A 218 -15.29 10.22 -17.83
CA VAL A 218 -15.29 10.09 -16.37
C VAL A 218 -16.44 10.89 -15.78
N ILE A 219 -17.31 10.26 -14.99
CA ILE A 219 -18.44 10.95 -14.35
C ILE A 219 -18.53 10.64 -12.85
N GLY A 220 -18.53 11.68 -12.02
CA GLY A 220 -18.63 11.62 -10.56
C GLY A 220 -20.04 11.94 -10.07
N ASN A 221 -20.59 11.14 -9.15
CA ASN A 221 -21.93 11.30 -8.57
C ASN A 221 -23.00 11.70 -9.64
N PRO A 222 -23.11 10.96 -10.76
CA PRO A 222 -23.77 11.48 -11.95
C PRO A 222 -25.30 11.39 -11.89
N SER A 223 -25.97 12.50 -12.14
CA SER A 223 -27.39 12.50 -12.51
C SER A 223 -27.51 12.14 -13.99
N THR A 224 -28.38 11.19 -14.31
CA THR A 224 -28.65 10.70 -15.68
C THR A 224 -29.96 11.22 -16.25
N GLY A 225 -30.83 11.79 -15.41
CA GLY A 225 -32.19 12.24 -15.77
C GLY A 225 -33.25 11.16 -15.57
N GLU A 226 -32.87 9.97 -15.10
CA GLU A 226 -33.83 8.92 -14.75
C GLU A 226 -34.44 9.17 -13.38
N LEU A 227 -35.69 8.75 -13.18
CA LEU A 227 -36.36 8.80 -11.88
C LEU A 227 -35.55 8.10 -10.78
N ILE A 228 -34.77 7.07 -11.14
CA ILE A 228 -33.98 6.31 -10.17
C ILE A 228 -32.88 7.13 -9.49
N ASP A 229 -32.40 8.21 -10.11
CA ASP A 229 -31.36 9.06 -9.51
C ASP A 229 -31.87 9.74 -8.23
N TYR A 230 -33.10 10.23 -8.26
CA TYR A 230 -33.73 10.93 -7.14
C TYR A 230 -34.57 10.03 -6.24
N ASN A 231 -35.27 9.05 -6.81
CA ASN A 231 -36.03 8.09 -6.01
C ASN A 231 -35.11 7.28 -5.08
N ALA A 232 -33.83 7.07 -5.46
CA ALA A 232 -32.85 6.38 -4.64
C ALA A 232 -32.48 7.10 -3.33
N ARG A 233 -32.89 8.37 -3.14
CA ARG A 233 -32.70 9.12 -1.88
C ARG A 233 -33.38 8.46 -0.70
N VAL A 234 -34.59 7.91 -0.90
CA VAL A 234 -35.37 7.21 0.13
C VAL A 234 -34.68 5.92 0.61
N PRO A 235 -34.35 4.94 -0.26
CA PRO A 235 -33.65 3.73 0.18
C PRO A 235 -32.22 4.02 0.69
N PHE A 236 -31.57 5.09 0.21
CA PHE A 236 -30.31 5.55 0.79
C PHE A 236 -30.49 6.06 2.22
N ALA A 237 -31.47 6.95 2.46
CA ALA A 237 -31.78 7.47 3.80
C ALA A 237 -32.14 6.35 4.77
N PHE A 238 -32.92 5.37 4.31
CA PHE A 238 -33.23 4.17 5.08
C PHE A 238 -31.96 3.38 5.45
N GLY A 239 -31.10 3.09 4.47
CA GLY A 239 -29.84 2.37 4.70
C GLY A 239 -28.84 3.10 5.61
N MET A 240 -28.95 4.44 5.72
CA MET A 240 -28.14 5.27 6.60
C MET A 240 -28.81 5.55 7.96
N GLY A 241 -30.00 4.99 8.22
CA GLY A 241 -30.73 5.13 9.49
C GLY A 241 -31.34 6.52 9.72
N ILE A 242 -31.59 7.28 8.65
CA ILE A 242 -32.16 8.63 8.71
C ILE A 242 -33.69 8.58 8.83
N ILE A 243 -34.32 7.58 8.22
CA ILE A 243 -35.77 7.35 8.30
C ILE A 243 -36.07 5.98 8.90
N SER A 244 -37.24 5.84 9.54
CA SER A 244 -37.66 4.60 10.19
C SER A 244 -38.07 3.51 9.19
N ASP A 245 -38.04 2.25 9.65
CA ASP A 245 -38.55 1.10 8.89
C ASP A 245 -40.00 1.33 8.43
N GLU A 246 -40.84 1.90 9.30
CA GLU A 246 -42.26 2.13 9.03
C GLU A 246 -42.48 3.20 7.94
N LEU A 247 -41.72 4.30 7.99
CA LEU A 247 -41.80 5.34 6.94
C LEU A 247 -41.31 4.80 5.60
N TYR A 248 -40.19 4.05 5.60
CA TYR A 248 -39.66 3.44 4.39
C TYR A 248 -40.65 2.45 3.75
N GLN A 249 -41.25 1.54 4.54
CA GLN A 249 -42.24 0.58 4.05
C GLN A 249 -43.47 1.28 3.47
N ARG A 250 -43.99 2.31 4.14
CA ARG A 250 -45.14 3.08 3.64
C ARG A 250 -44.81 3.79 2.34
N ILE A 251 -43.63 4.40 2.21
CA ILE A 251 -43.20 5.03 0.95
C ILE A 251 -43.08 3.96 -0.14
N ASP A 252 -42.40 2.83 0.11
CA ASP A 252 -42.25 1.75 -0.87
C ASP A 252 -43.60 1.22 -1.35
N GLU A 253 -44.60 1.07 -0.46
CA GLU A 253 -45.92 0.57 -0.82
C GLU A 253 -46.76 1.58 -1.60
N ASN A 254 -46.74 2.87 -1.20
CA ASN A 254 -47.66 3.88 -1.71
C ASN A 254 -47.09 4.71 -2.88
N CYS A 255 -45.78 4.68 -3.12
CA CYS A 255 -45.11 5.48 -4.15
C CYS A 255 -44.58 4.65 -5.33
N LYS A 256 -45.05 3.41 -5.54
CA LYS A 256 -44.48 2.52 -6.59
C LYS A 256 -44.64 3.11 -7.99
N GLY A 257 -43.50 3.36 -8.65
CA GLY A 257 -43.45 3.87 -10.02
C GLY A 257 -43.75 5.36 -10.15
N GLU A 258 -43.85 6.09 -9.03
CA GLU A 258 -44.00 7.54 -9.03
C GLU A 258 -42.65 8.26 -9.14
N ASP A 259 -42.68 9.49 -9.63
CA ASP A 259 -41.58 10.43 -9.53
C ASP A 259 -41.59 11.04 -8.12
N TYR A 260 -40.53 10.84 -7.35
CA TYR A 260 -40.50 11.32 -5.95
C TYR A 260 -40.29 12.84 -5.87
N GLU A 261 -39.85 13.48 -6.94
CA GLU A 261 -39.78 14.95 -6.97
C GLU A 261 -41.15 15.55 -7.33
N ASN A 262 -41.97 14.84 -8.11
CA ASN A 262 -43.31 15.25 -8.53
C ASN A 262 -44.35 14.13 -8.36
N PRO A 263 -44.68 13.73 -7.12
CA PRO A 263 -45.61 12.65 -6.85
C PRO A 263 -47.01 13.01 -7.34
N LYS A 264 -47.69 12.05 -7.98
CA LYS A 264 -49.04 12.21 -8.52
C LYS A 264 -50.10 11.83 -7.51
N SER A 265 -49.83 10.84 -6.65
CA SER A 265 -50.80 10.41 -5.65
C SER A 265 -50.67 11.22 -4.35
N SER A 266 -51.81 11.59 -3.78
CA SER A 266 -51.85 12.29 -2.49
C SER A 266 -51.20 11.50 -1.35
N PRO A 267 -51.40 10.16 -1.21
CA PRO A 267 -50.71 9.38 -0.18
C PRO A 267 -49.19 9.42 -0.33
N CYS A 268 -48.68 9.26 -1.55
CA CYS A 268 -47.24 9.34 -1.79
C CYS A 268 -46.69 10.73 -1.48
N ALA A 269 -47.36 11.79 -1.96
CA ALA A 269 -46.96 13.16 -1.70
C ALA A 269 -46.86 13.47 -0.19
N SER A 270 -47.82 13.03 0.61
CA SER A 270 -47.79 13.23 2.07
C SER A 270 -46.64 12.48 2.74
N LEU A 271 -46.32 11.26 2.30
CA LEU A 271 -45.20 10.49 2.85
C LEU A 271 -43.84 11.07 2.44
N LEU A 272 -43.71 11.54 1.20
CA LEU A 272 -42.51 12.20 0.72
C LEU A 272 -42.30 13.57 1.38
N GLN A 273 -43.39 14.27 1.73
CA GLN A 273 -43.29 15.50 2.54
C GLN A 273 -42.64 15.22 3.90
N ILE A 274 -43.02 14.13 4.57
CA ILE A 274 -42.39 13.71 5.84
C ILE A 274 -40.91 13.38 5.61
N PHE A 275 -40.58 12.66 4.53
CA PHE A 275 -39.18 12.39 4.16
C PHE A 275 -38.38 13.68 3.94
N GLU A 276 -38.96 14.68 3.27
CA GLU A 276 -38.32 15.98 3.04
C GLU A 276 -38.08 16.77 4.34
N GLU A 277 -38.93 16.62 5.37
CA GLU A 277 -38.67 17.19 6.70
C GLU A 277 -37.34 16.65 7.27
N PHE A 278 -37.15 15.33 7.29
CA PHE A 278 -35.88 14.71 7.75
C PHE A 278 -34.68 15.12 6.90
N LYS A 279 -34.83 15.10 5.57
CA LYS A 279 -33.76 15.50 4.64
C LYS A 279 -33.37 16.96 4.84
N SER A 280 -34.33 17.85 5.14
CA SER A 280 -34.08 19.27 5.33
C SER A 280 -33.19 19.55 6.54
N GLU A 281 -33.11 18.67 7.53
CA GLU A 281 -32.23 18.83 8.70
C GLU A 281 -30.76 18.52 8.40
N LEU A 282 -30.46 17.92 7.24
CA LEU A 282 -29.15 17.40 6.88
C LEU A 282 -28.43 18.27 5.85
N MET A 283 -27.11 18.11 5.78
CA MET A 283 -26.32 18.52 4.61
C MET A 283 -26.43 17.42 3.55
N ALA A 284 -27.34 17.56 2.58
CA ALA A 284 -27.60 16.51 1.59
C ALA A 284 -26.38 16.17 0.70
N SER A 285 -25.46 17.10 0.49
CA SER A 285 -24.22 16.85 -0.25
C SER A 285 -23.22 15.98 0.53
N HIS A 286 -23.33 15.90 1.86
CA HIS A 286 -22.59 14.98 2.72
C HIS A 286 -23.29 14.81 4.08
N ILE A 287 -24.03 13.71 4.25
CA ILE A 287 -24.96 13.55 5.38
C ILE A 287 -24.34 13.54 6.79
N LEU A 288 -23.01 13.40 6.91
CA LEU A 288 -22.31 13.51 8.21
C LEU A 288 -21.75 14.91 8.53
N GLU A 289 -21.80 15.85 7.58
CA GLU A 289 -21.36 17.22 7.83
C GLU A 289 -22.47 18.04 8.51
N PRO A 290 -22.12 19.05 9.33
CA PRO A 290 -23.12 19.93 9.91
C PRO A 290 -23.91 20.66 8.82
N LYS A 291 -25.18 20.95 9.10
CA LYS A 291 -26.00 21.80 8.23
C LYS A 291 -25.41 23.21 8.22
N CYS A 292 -24.92 23.63 7.06
CA CYS A 292 -24.25 24.91 6.83
C CYS A 292 -24.98 25.71 5.75
N SER A 293 -24.92 27.03 5.84
CA SER A 293 -25.41 27.88 4.75
C SER A 293 -24.55 27.68 3.50
N LEU A 294 -25.22 27.65 2.35
CA LEU A 294 -24.57 27.71 1.04
C LEU A 294 -24.21 29.17 0.75
N ALA A 295 -23.04 29.39 0.14
CA ALA A 295 -22.62 30.72 -0.29
C ALA A 295 -23.33 31.11 -1.60
N ALA A 296 -24.61 31.51 -1.50
CA ALA A 296 -25.42 32.03 -2.60
C ALA A 296 -26.01 33.40 -2.19
N PRO A 297 -26.09 34.40 -3.09
CA PRO A 297 -26.64 35.72 -2.77
C PRO A 297 -28.11 35.68 -2.32
N ASN A 298 -28.87 34.67 -2.77
CA ASN A 298 -30.27 34.46 -2.44
C ASN A 298 -30.51 33.01 -1.97
N PRO A 299 -30.42 32.69 -0.66
CA PRO A 299 -30.80 31.37 -0.18
C PRO A 299 -32.32 31.21 -0.35
N THR A 300 -32.77 30.48 -1.36
CA THR A 300 -34.16 30.05 -1.42
C THR A 300 -34.41 29.11 -0.24
N ASN A 301 -35.16 29.60 0.75
CA ASN A 301 -35.72 28.81 1.82
C ASN A 301 -36.71 27.81 1.21
N THR A 302 -36.24 26.64 0.78
CA THR A 302 -37.11 25.46 0.63
C THR A 302 -37.30 24.85 2.02
N ALA A 303 -38.09 25.55 2.84
CA ALA A 303 -38.70 24.99 4.03
C ALA A 303 -40.08 25.65 4.21
N GLY A 304 -41.14 24.85 4.10
CA GLY A 304 -42.47 25.24 4.50
C GLY A 304 -42.47 25.71 5.96
N THR A 305 -42.75 27.01 6.14
CA THR A 305 -43.37 27.68 7.30
C THR A 305 -43.13 27.14 8.72
N ARG A 306 -42.48 27.96 9.57
CA ARG A 306 -43.13 28.57 10.75
C ARG A 306 -42.37 29.80 11.28
N ARG A 307 -43.15 30.81 11.66
CA ARG A 307 -42.83 32.20 12.01
C ARG A 307 -41.92 32.36 13.24
N SER A 308 -41.05 33.37 13.21
CA SER A 308 -40.90 34.32 14.34
C SER A 308 -40.50 35.70 13.81
N MET A 309 -41.27 36.71 14.18
CA MET A 309 -41.02 38.13 13.94
C MET A 309 -39.74 38.58 14.67
N GLN A 310 -38.90 39.39 14.01
CA GLN A 310 -38.39 40.65 14.57
C GLN A 310 -37.71 41.53 13.50
N VAL A 311 -38.36 42.67 13.26
CA VAL A 311 -37.85 44.02 12.92
C VAL A 311 -36.95 44.18 11.67
N GLN A 312 -37.53 44.86 10.68
CA GLN A 312 -36.84 45.58 9.61
C GLN A 312 -35.90 46.65 10.17
N GLU A 313 -34.69 46.74 9.65
CA GLU A 313 -34.13 48.04 9.27
C GLU A 313 -33.38 47.91 7.94
N SER A 314 -33.89 48.65 6.96
CA SER A 314 -33.41 48.76 5.60
C SER A 314 -32.15 49.61 5.54
N ASN A 315 -31.07 49.06 4.99
CA ASN A 315 -30.04 49.84 4.29
C ASN A 315 -29.54 49.02 3.08
N THR A 316 -29.76 49.59 1.91
CA THR A 316 -29.35 49.09 0.60
C THR A 316 -27.84 49.00 0.48
N VAL A 317 -27.30 47.81 0.70
CA VAL A 317 -25.95 47.39 0.29
C VAL A 317 -26.14 46.06 -0.43
N LEU A 318 -25.58 45.91 -1.64
CA LEU A 318 -25.55 44.63 -2.38
C LEU A 318 -25.13 43.52 -1.40
N SER A 319 -26.09 42.70 -1.01
CA SER A 319 -25.91 41.75 0.10
C SER A 319 -25.21 40.53 -0.46
N GLY A 320 -23.88 40.45 -0.26
CA GLY A 320 -23.11 39.26 -0.60
C GLY A 320 -23.65 37.99 0.09
N PRO A 321 -23.16 36.81 -0.30
CA PRO A 321 -23.66 35.55 0.24
C PRO A 321 -23.53 35.49 1.78
N PRO A 322 -24.45 34.81 2.47
CA PRO A 322 -24.44 34.71 3.92
C PRO A 322 -23.12 34.07 4.39
N ILE A 323 -22.46 34.70 5.38
CA ILE A 323 -21.16 34.24 5.88
C ILE A 323 -21.35 32.89 6.59
N PRO A 324 -20.79 31.78 6.07
CA PRO A 324 -20.89 30.50 6.74
C PRO A 324 -20.07 30.47 8.02
N GLU A 325 -20.33 29.52 8.92
CA GLU A 325 -19.42 29.29 10.03
C GLU A 325 -18.06 28.79 9.52
N LEU A 326 -16.96 29.18 10.16
CA LEU A 326 -15.61 28.81 9.73
C LEU A 326 -15.37 27.29 9.68
N LYS A 327 -16.08 26.52 10.51
CA LYS A 327 -16.02 25.04 10.53
C LYS A 327 -16.70 24.39 9.32
N CYS A 328 -17.52 25.14 8.59
CA CYS A 328 -18.25 24.67 7.42
C CYS A 328 -17.33 24.65 6.20
N ARG A 329 -17.40 23.58 5.42
CA ARG A 329 -16.71 23.49 4.13
C ARG A 329 -17.14 24.60 3.16
N THR A 330 -18.40 25.01 3.23
CA THR A 330 -18.96 26.12 2.45
C THR A 330 -18.27 27.46 2.71
N TYR A 331 -17.48 27.59 3.79
CA TYR A 331 -16.65 28.77 4.02
C TYR A 331 -15.62 28.99 2.91
N ALA A 332 -15.06 27.92 2.35
CA ALA A 332 -14.17 28.03 1.19
C ALA A 332 -14.90 28.61 -0.04
N TYR A 333 -16.21 28.40 -0.15
CA TYR A 333 -17.01 28.91 -1.28
C TYR A 333 -17.25 30.41 -1.11
N TYR A 334 -17.44 30.85 0.12
CA TYR A 334 -17.51 32.27 0.47
C TYR A 334 -16.18 32.99 0.13
N LEU A 335 -15.04 32.40 0.50
CA LEU A 335 -13.72 32.93 0.13
C LEU A 335 -13.53 32.94 -1.40
N MET A 336 -13.96 31.90 -2.09
CA MET A 336 -13.92 31.82 -3.54
C MET A 336 -14.72 32.93 -4.22
N TYR A 337 -15.94 33.21 -3.73
CA TYR A 337 -16.77 34.31 -4.21
C TYR A 337 -16.06 35.66 -4.06
N ILE A 338 -15.46 35.94 -2.89
CA ILE A 338 -14.70 37.19 -2.67
C ILE A 338 -13.50 37.29 -3.61
N TRP A 339 -12.77 36.18 -3.75
CA TRP A 339 -11.56 36.13 -4.58
C TRP A 339 -11.88 36.38 -6.06
N ALA A 340 -12.87 35.68 -6.62
CA ALA A 340 -13.23 35.78 -8.04
C ALA A 340 -13.86 37.13 -8.41
N ASN A 341 -14.51 37.82 -7.46
CA ASN A 341 -15.05 39.17 -7.65
C ASN A 341 -14.03 40.30 -7.41
N SER A 342 -12.78 39.98 -7.12
CA SER A 342 -11.74 40.99 -6.99
C SER A 342 -11.26 41.49 -8.35
N ASN A 343 -11.25 42.81 -8.56
CA ASN A 343 -10.76 43.42 -9.80
C ASN A 343 -9.35 42.97 -10.17
N ILE A 344 -8.44 42.89 -9.21
CA ILE A 344 -7.05 42.46 -9.45
C ILE A 344 -6.96 40.99 -9.88
N VAL A 345 -7.88 40.14 -9.40
CA VAL A 345 -7.96 38.73 -9.80
C VAL A 345 -8.49 38.63 -11.22
N GLN A 346 -9.58 39.32 -11.54
CA GLN A 346 -10.17 39.34 -12.88
C GLN A 346 -9.17 39.87 -13.93
N GLU A 347 -8.41 40.91 -13.60
CA GLU A 347 -7.32 41.41 -14.44
C GLU A 347 -6.21 40.36 -14.62
N ALA A 348 -5.79 39.67 -13.55
CA ALA A 348 -4.76 38.64 -13.62
C ALA A 348 -5.20 37.39 -14.42
N LEU A 349 -6.49 37.10 -14.46
CA LEU A 349 -7.10 36.02 -15.26
C LEU A 349 -7.46 36.48 -16.68
N ASN A 350 -7.22 37.74 -17.03
CA ASN A 350 -7.61 38.33 -18.31
C ASN A 350 -9.12 38.21 -18.62
N VAL A 351 -9.96 38.40 -17.59
CA VAL A 351 -11.42 38.46 -17.74
C VAL A 351 -11.78 39.75 -18.47
N LYS A 352 -12.67 39.65 -19.46
CA LYS A 352 -13.13 40.82 -20.24
C LYS A 352 -13.93 41.77 -19.32
N LYS A 353 -13.47 43.01 -19.17
CA LYS A 353 -14.12 43.98 -18.27
C LYS A 353 -15.56 44.27 -18.71
N GLY A 354 -16.48 44.23 -17.76
CA GLY A 354 -17.89 44.59 -17.97
C GLY A 354 -18.76 43.51 -18.61
N THR A 355 -18.21 42.34 -18.94
CA THR A 355 -19.00 41.22 -19.50
C THR A 355 -19.74 40.43 -18.41
N VAL A 356 -19.08 40.21 -17.27
CA VAL A 356 -19.68 39.60 -16.07
C VAL A 356 -19.69 40.60 -14.93
N LYS A 357 -20.88 40.94 -14.43
CA LYS A 357 -21.06 41.94 -13.36
C LYS A 357 -20.64 41.40 -11.99
N GLU A 358 -21.01 40.16 -11.72
CA GLU A 358 -20.74 39.45 -10.48
C GLU A 358 -20.47 38.00 -10.85
N TRP A 359 -19.34 37.47 -10.40
CA TRP A 359 -19.04 36.06 -10.49
C TRP A 359 -19.78 35.31 -9.37
N GLN A 360 -20.50 34.26 -9.72
CA GLN A 360 -21.17 33.37 -8.79
C GLN A 360 -20.64 31.96 -8.98
N ARG A 361 -20.53 31.19 -7.88
CA ARG A 361 -20.10 29.79 -7.96
C ARG A 361 -21.08 28.98 -8.81
N CYS A 362 -22.37 29.11 -8.53
CA CYS A 362 -23.46 28.49 -9.27
C CYS A 362 -24.52 29.56 -9.48
N SER A 363 -24.97 29.72 -10.73
CA SER A 363 -26.00 30.70 -11.07
C SER A 363 -27.39 30.08 -10.86
N ASP A 364 -28.14 30.59 -9.88
CA ASP A 364 -29.53 30.19 -9.63
C ASP A 364 -30.50 30.81 -10.66
N ASP A 365 -30.08 31.88 -11.35
CA ASP A 365 -30.87 32.65 -12.32
C ASP A 365 -30.67 32.19 -13.77
N LEU A 366 -30.01 31.04 -13.98
CA LEU A 366 -29.75 30.51 -15.32
C LEU A 366 -31.05 30.03 -15.98
N ASN A 367 -31.41 30.60 -17.13
CA ASN A 367 -32.53 30.13 -17.95
C ASN A 367 -32.16 28.82 -18.67
N TYR A 368 -32.30 27.71 -17.95
CA TYR A 368 -31.82 26.39 -18.38
C TYR A 368 -32.97 25.42 -18.71
N ILE A 369 -32.95 24.84 -19.91
CA ILE A 369 -33.94 23.88 -20.41
C ILE A 369 -33.39 22.45 -20.35
N GLN A 370 -34.07 21.57 -19.63
CA GLN A 370 -33.73 20.14 -19.55
C GLN A 370 -34.34 19.36 -20.73
N ASP A 371 -33.74 19.47 -21.92
CA ASP A 371 -34.25 18.89 -23.16
C ASP A 371 -33.69 17.48 -23.50
N ILE A 372 -33.00 16.87 -22.54
CA ILE A 372 -32.64 15.45 -22.54
C ILE A 372 -33.33 14.76 -21.36
N SER A 373 -34.18 13.78 -21.65
CA SER A 373 -34.84 12.99 -20.60
C SER A 373 -33.86 12.05 -19.89
N SER A 374 -32.98 11.37 -20.62
CA SER A 374 -32.03 10.41 -20.05
C SER A 374 -30.74 10.31 -20.86
N SER A 375 -29.61 10.22 -20.17
CA SER A 375 -28.29 10.03 -20.77
C SER A 375 -27.86 8.57 -20.94
N ILE A 376 -28.64 7.61 -20.42
CA ILE A 376 -28.31 6.17 -20.46
C ILE A 376 -28.09 5.68 -21.88
N LYS A 377 -28.95 6.10 -22.83
CA LYS A 377 -28.83 5.67 -24.24
C LYS A 377 -27.49 6.06 -24.86
N TYR A 378 -26.94 7.22 -24.49
CA TYR A 378 -25.64 7.68 -24.97
C TYR A 378 -24.51 6.88 -24.32
N GLN A 379 -24.60 6.63 -23.01
CA GLN A 379 -23.63 5.77 -22.31
C GLN A 379 -23.56 4.36 -22.90
N VAL A 380 -24.71 3.73 -23.20
CA VAL A 380 -24.75 2.44 -23.90
C VAL A 380 -24.08 2.54 -25.27
N ASN A 381 -24.42 3.54 -26.08
CA ASN A 381 -23.85 3.70 -27.42
C ASN A 381 -22.31 3.82 -27.37
N ILE A 382 -21.78 4.66 -26.47
CA ILE A 382 -20.35 4.89 -26.31
C ILE A 382 -19.62 3.63 -25.82
N THR A 383 -20.11 3.01 -24.75
CA THR A 383 -19.46 1.83 -24.15
C THR A 383 -19.55 0.59 -25.06
N THR A 384 -20.61 0.45 -25.85
CA THR A 384 -20.75 -0.65 -26.83
C THR A 384 -19.82 -0.49 -28.03
N LYS A 385 -19.41 0.75 -28.36
CA LYS A 385 -18.33 1.02 -29.33
C LYS A 385 -16.92 0.77 -28.76
N GLY A 386 -16.80 0.40 -27.48
CA GLY A 386 -15.54 0.02 -26.83
C GLY A 386 -14.83 1.14 -26.08
N TYR A 387 -15.39 2.34 -26.02
CA TYR A 387 -14.81 3.46 -25.25
C TYR A 387 -14.94 3.24 -23.75
N ARG A 388 -13.96 3.72 -22.97
CA ARG A 388 -13.87 3.46 -21.53
C ARG A 388 -14.74 4.44 -20.74
N ALA A 389 -15.35 3.96 -19.66
CA ALA A 389 -16.11 4.78 -18.72
C ALA A 389 -15.63 4.55 -17.28
N LEU A 390 -15.34 5.63 -16.55
CA LEU A 390 -15.22 5.61 -15.10
C LEU A 390 -16.42 6.32 -14.50
N VAL A 391 -17.25 5.58 -13.80
CA VAL A 391 -18.32 6.13 -12.97
C VAL A 391 -17.90 6.01 -11.52
N TYR A 392 -18.00 7.07 -10.74
CA TYR A 392 -17.73 6.99 -9.31
C TYR A 392 -18.71 7.80 -8.47
N SER A 393 -18.92 7.41 -7.21
CA SER A 393 -19.82 8.13 -6.30
C SER A 393 -19.24 8.20 -4.89
N GLY A 394 -19.31 9.35 -4.23
CA GLY A 394 -19.17 9.43 -2.78
C GLY A 394 -20.27 8.65 -2.07
N ASP A 395 -19.91 7.84 -1.07
CA ASP A 395 -20.88 6.97 -0.38
C ASP A 395 -21.72 7.68 0.71
N HIS A 396 -21.49 8.98 0.95
CA HIS A 396 -22.29 9.82 1.85
C HIS A 396 -23.04 10.94 1.11
N ASP A 397 -23.09 10.88 -0.21
CA ASP A 397 -23.90 11.79 -1.02
C ASP A 397 -25.38 11.37 -1.01
N MET A 398 -26.26 12.28 -0.59
CA MET A 398 -27.70 12.13 -0.70
C MET A 398 -28.28 12.91 -1.89
N LEU A 399 -27.55 13.83 -2.53
CA LEU A 399 -28.06 14.55 -3.70
C LEU A 399 -28.25 13.59 -4.88
N VAL A 400 -27.23 12.79 -5.18
CA VAL A 400 -27.25 11.72 -6.19
C VAL A 400 -26.62 10.45 -5.59
N PRO A 401 -27.39 9.67 -4.81
CA PRO A 401 -26.85 8.55 -4.06
C PRO A 401 -26.24 7.46 -4.94
N PHE A 402 -25.14 6.87 -4.47
CA PHE A 402 -24.48 5.75 -5.17
C PHE A 402 -25.41 4.55 -5.41
N VAL A 403 -26.48 4.42 -4.60
CA VAL A 403 -27.52 3.38 -4.77
C VAL A 403 -28.23 3.56 -6.11
N GLY A 404 -28.64 4.78 -6.46
CA GLY A 404 -29.24 5.11 -7.75
C GLY A 404 -28.25 4.87 -8.89
N THR A 405 -26.99 5.30 -8.69
CA THR A 405 -25.92 5.06 -9.67
C THR A 405 -25.74 3.57 -9.98
N LYS A 406 -25.73 2.72 -8.95
CA LYS A 406 -25.65 1.26 -9.14
C LYS A 406 -26.86 0.71 -9.87
N GLU A 407 -28.04 1.23 -9.59
CA GLU A 407 -29.28 0.69 -10.14
C GLU A 407 -29.42 0.99 -11.64
N TRP A 408 -29.07 2.20 -12.09
CA TRP A 408 -29.04 2.47 -13.52
C TRP A 408 -27.90 1.74 -14.23
N ILE A 409 -26.73 1.55 -13.60
CA ILE A 409 -25.66 0.72 -14.19
C ILE A 409 -26.13 -0.73 -14.39
N LYS A 410 -26.90 -1.28 -13.44
CA LYS A 410 -27.52 -2.60 -13.62
C LYS A 410 -28.50 -2.64 -14.78
N SER A 411 -29.24 -1.56 -15.04
CA SER A 411 -30.22 -1.49 -16.13
C SER A 411 -29.58 -1.62 -17.52
N LEU A 412 -28.27 -1.33 -17.64
CA LEU A 412 -27.48 -1.54 -18.87
C LEU A 412 -27.33 -3.03 -19.23
N LYS A 413 -27.56 -3.95 -18.29
CA LYS A 413 -27.42 -5.41 -18.46
C LYS A 413 -26.02 -5.86 -18.92
N PHE A 414 -24.98 -5.06 -18.64
CA PHE A 414 -23.60 -5.46 -18.92
C PHE A 414 -23.15 -6.56 -17.95
N SER A 415 -22.34 -7.50 -18.46
CA SER A 415 -21.84 -8.59 -17.64
C SER A 415 -20.72 -8.11 -16.71
N ILE A 416 -20.75 -8.54 -15.45
CA ILE A 416 -19.73 -8.20 -14.46
C ILE A 416 -18.45 -9.00 -14.75
N ILE A 417 -17.35 -8.31 -15.02
CA ILE A 417 -16.02 -8.91 -15.27
C ILE A 417 -15.12 -8.87 -14.04
N ASP A 418 -15.29 -7.87 -13.16
CA ASP A 418 -14.59 -7.77 -11.88
C ASP A 418 -15.60 -7.46 -10.77
N ARG A 419 -16.00 -8.50 -10.01
CA ARG A 419 -17.05 -8.39 -8.98
C ARG A 419 -16.74 -7.36 -7.91
N TRP A 420 -17.81 -6.76 -7.37
CA TRP A 420 -17.81 -5.86 -6.21
C TRP A 420 -16.78 -6.24 -5.14
N ARG A 421 -15.83 -5.35 -4.89
CA ARG A 421 -14.75 -5.55 -3.91
C ARG A 421 -14.18 -4.23 -3.44
N SER A 422 -13.47 -4.22 -2.33
CA SER A 422 -12.79 -3.02 -1.86
C SER A 422 -11.58 -2.64 -2.71
N TRP A 423 -11.38 -1.34 -2.91
CA TRP A 423 -10.13 -0.76 -3.41
C TRP A 423 -9.49 0.09 -2.30
N HIS A 424 -8.17 0.27 -2.39
CA HIS A 424 -7.39 0.75 -1.25
C HIS A 424 -6.43 1.88 -1.63
N VAL A 425 -6.26 2.85 -0.72
CA VAL A 425 -5.27 3.94 -0.81
C VAL A 425 -4.63 4.09 0.56
N GLY A 426 -3.31 4.22 0.61
CA GLY A 426 -2.57 4.26 1.89
C GLY A 426 -2.73 3.01 2.78
N GLY A 427 -3.26 1.90 2.25
CA GLY A 427 -3.58 0.69 3.02
C GLY A 427 -4.91 0.76 3.80
N GLN A 428 -5.73 1.79 3.55
CA GLN A 428 -7.13 1.87 4.01
C GLN A 428 -8.07 1.56 2.86
N VAL A 429 -9.27 1.07 3.17
CA VAL A 429 -10.35 0.94 2.19
C VAL A 429 -10.73 2.35 1.77
N ALA A 430 -10.45 2.67 0.52
CA ALA A 430 -10.80 3.94 -0.10
C ALA A 430 -12.21 3.88 -0.70
N GLY A 431 -12.77 2.68 -0.89
CA GLY A 431 -14.15 2.43 -1.29
C GLY A 431 -14.30 1.04 -1.90
N TYR A 432 -15.34 0.84 -2.70
CA TYR A 432 -15.64 -0.43 -3.36
C TYR A 432 -15.84 -0.23 -4.86
N THR A 433 -15.46 -1.21 -5.67
CA THR A 433 -15.46 -1.11 -7.12
C THR A 433 -15.96 -2.39 -7.78
N GLU A 434 -16.57 -2.23 -8.95
CA GLU A 434 -17.00 -3.30 -9.84
C GLU A 434 -16.73 -2.89 -11.31
N SER A 435 -16.29 -3.84 -12.13
CA SER A 435 -16.04 -3.61 -13.57
C SER A 435 -16.94 -4.48 -14.44
N TYR A 436 -17.33 -3.96 -15.60
CA TYR A 436 -18.28 -4.57 -16.54
C TYR A 436 -17.64 -4.79 -17.93
N SER A 437 -18.22 -5.69 -18.73
CA SER A 437 -17.70 -6.15 -20.03
C SER A 437 -17.52 -5.06 -21.11
N ASN A 438 -18.22 -3.94 -20.98
CA ASN A 438 -18.23 -2.85 -21.95
C ASN A 438 -17.32 -1.69 -21.52
N ASN A 439 -16.16 -2.00 -20.93
CA ASN A 439 -15.17 -1.04 -20.46
C ASN A 439 -15.68 0.01 -19.44
N LEU A 440 -16.77 -0.31 -18.73
CA LEU A 440 -17.31 0.49 -17.64
C LEU A 440 -16.75 0.02 -16.30
N THR A 441 -16.24 0.95 -15.50
CA THR A 441 -15.83 0.72 -14.12
C THR A 441 -16.64 1.62 -13.20
N PHE A 442 -17.28 1.03 -12.19
CA PHE A 442 -17.94 1.77 -11.13
C PHE A 442 -17.12 1.72 -9.84
N ALA A 443 -17.06 2.83 -9.11
CA ALA A 443 -16.42 2.88 -7.79
C ALA A 443 -17.15 3.79 -6.80
N THR A 444 -17.30 3.35 -5.56
CA THR A 444 -17.63 4.22 -4.44
C THR A 444 -16.35 4.81 -3.85
N VAL A 445 -16.44 6.01 -3.27
CA VAL A 445 -15.37 6.66 -2.52
C VAL A 445 -15.83 6.83 -1.06
N LYS A 446 -15.15 6.13 -0.15
CA LYS A 446 -15.59 5.93 1.22
C LYS A 446 -15.40 7.15 2.10
N GLY A 447 -16.49 7.63 2.68
CA GLY A 447 -16.57 8.85 3.48
C GLY A 447 -16.49 10.12 2.63
N ALA A 448 -16.88 10.06 1.36
CA ALA A 448 -16.93 11.21 0.46
C ALA A 448 -18.39 11.60 0.17
N GLY A 449 -18.60 12.89 -0.08
CA GLY A 449 -19.89 13.47 -0.44
C GLY A 449 -20.06 13.62 -1.95
N HIS A 450 -20.89 14.58 -2.37
CA HIS A 450 -21.33 14.80 -3.74
C HIS A 450 -20.17 15.03 -4.73
N THR A 451 -19.27 15.97 -4.43
CA THR A 451 -18.03 16.21 -5.15
C THR A 451 -16.91 15.39 -4.52
N ALA A 452 -16.86 14.08 -4.78
CA ALA A 452 -15.99 13.17 -4.04
C ALA A 452 -14.51 13.63 -3.88
N PRO A 453 -13.85 14.23 -4.90
CA PRO A 453 -12.50 14.77 -4.77
C PRO A 453 -12.36 15.88 -3.72
N GLU A 454 -13.40 16.67 -3.46
CA GLU A 454 -13.39 17.72 -2.43
C GLU A 454 -13.24 17.14 -1.00
N TYR A 455 -13.81 15.95 -0.78
CA TYR A 455 -13.78 15.28 0.53
C TYR A 455 -12.60 14.32 0.66
N LYS A 456 -12.20 13.68 -0.45
CA LYS A 456 -11.23 12.58 -0.50
C LYS A 456 -10.27 12.72 -1.69
N ALA A 457 -9.65 13.89 -1.83
CA ALA A 457 -8.76 14.22 -2.96
C ALA A 457 -7.66 13.16 -3.21
N LYS A 458 -7.00 12.71 -2.13
CA LYS A 458 -5.95 11.69 -2.20
C LYS A 458 -6.46 10.36 -2.78
N GLU A 459 -7.63 9.93 -2.32
CA GLU A 459 -8.27 8.70 -2.79
C GLU A 459 -8.73 8.85 -4.25
N CYS A 460 -9.35 9.97 -4.60
CA CYS A 460 -9.81 10.25 -5.96
C CYS A 460 -8.67 10.36 -6.97
N LEU A 461 -7.56 11.03 -6.63
CA LEU A 461 -6.37 11.05 -7.48
C LEU A 461 -5.82 9.64 -7.70
N ALA A 462 -5.73 8.82 -6.66
CA ALA A 462 -5.25 7.45 -6.78
C ALA A 462 -6.20 6.57 -7.64
N MET A 463 -7.50 6.81 -7.54
CA MET A 463 -8.51 6.18 -8.40
C MET A 463 -8.31 6.56 -9.87
N PHE A 464 -8.29 7.87 -10.15
CA PHE A 464 -8.09 8.39 -11.50
C PHE A 464 -6.76 7.91 -12.10
N GLN A 465 -5.66 8.01 -11.36
CA GLN A 465 -4.33 7.56 -11.79
C GLN A 465 -4.29 6.09 -12.18
N ARG A 466 -4.95 5.22 -11.40
CA ARG A 466 -5.03 3.79 -11.72
C ARG A 466 -5.86 3.56 -12.97
N TRP A 467 -7.05 4.16 -13.03
CA TRP A 467 -7.95 3.97 -14.16
C TRP A 467 -7.36 4.51 -15.46
N ILE A 468 -6.80 5.72 -15.47
CA ILE A 468 -6.20 6.33 -16.68
C ILE A 468 -5.00 5.51 -17.17
N SER A 469 -4.26 4.87 -16.25
CA SER A 469 -3.15 3.96 -16.57
C SER A 469 -3.59 2.53 -16.93
N HIS A 470 -4.88 2.31 -17.19
CA HIS A 470 -5.49 1.00 -17.49
C HIS A 470 -5.26 -0.06 -16.39
N ARG A 471 -5.07 0.38 -15.14
CA ARG A 471 -4.94 -0.50 -13.97
C ARG A 471 -6.29 -0.62 -13.28
N LEU A 472 -6.65 -1.82 -12.84
CA LEU A 472 -7.86 -2.01 -12.03
C LEU A 472 -7.77 -1.18 -10.75
N LEU A 473 -8.86 -0.58 -10.29
CA LEU A 473 -8.88 0.13 -9.02
C LEU A 473 -8.57 -0.80 -7.84
N SER A 474 -9.01 -2.04 -7.97
CA SER A 474 -8.72 -3.18 -7.11
C SER A 474 -7.27 -3.71 -7.25
N SER A 475 -6.48 -3.19 -8.20
CA SER A 475 -5.05 -3.51 -8.31
C SER A 475 -4.22 -2.75 -7.28
N ALA A 476 -4.12 -3.36 -6.10
CA ALA A 476 -2.81 -3.49 -5.47
C ALA A 476 -2.22 -4.83 -5.95
N LEU A 477 -1.41 -4.73 -7.01
CA LEU A 477 -0.60 -5.75 -7.69
C LEU A 477 0.10 -6.74 -6.72
N MET A 478 0.32 -8.04 -6.97
CA MET A 478 0.09 -8.95 -8.12
C MET A 478 0.29 -8.33 -9.52
N ARG A 479 1.59 -8.23 -9.88
CA ARG A 479 2.26 -8.20 -11.19
C ARG A 479 1.84 -7.19 -12.27
N ALA A 480 2.79 -6.35 -12.65
CA ALA A 480 2.85 -5.70 -13.96
C ALA A 480 3.45 -6.67 -14.98
N SER A 481 2.76 -6.85 -16.11
CA SER A 481 3.23 -7.00 -17.51
C SER A 481 2.33 -7.99 -18.28
N GLY A 482 2.17 -7.74 -19.60
CA GLY A 482 1.13 -8.26 -20.48
C GLY A 482 0.81 -9.76 -20.43
N LEU A 483 -0.46 -10.04 -20.73
CA LEU A 483 -1.26 -11.28 -20.90
C LEU A 483 -0.55 -12.61 -21.25
N PRO A 484 -1.19 -13.82 -21.06
CA PRO A 484 -2.55 -14.08 -20.53
C PRO A 484 -2.68 -15.20 -19.44
N GLN A 485 -3.79 -15.10 -18.69
CA GLN A 485 -4.61 -16.16 -18.05
C GLN A 485 -3.98 -17.25 -17.14
N ARG A 486 -4.22 -17.19 -15.82
CA ARG A 486 -5.22 -18.02 -15.07
C ARG A 486 -5.07 -17.89 -13.53
N ARG A 487 -6.20 -17.51 -12.91
CA ARG A 487 -6.69 -17.63 -11.51
C ARG A 487 -5.87 -18.50 -10.52
N LYS A 488 -5.66 -18.01 -9.28
CA LYS A 488 -6.45 -18.34 -8.04
C LYS A 488 -5.75 -17.89 -6.72
N HIS A 489 -6.51 -17.16 -5.89
CA HIS A 489 -6.59 -17.11 -4.41
C HIS A 489 -5.34 -17.00 -3.48
N LEU A 490 -5.30 -15.96 -2.61
CA LEU A 490 -5.62 -15.97 -1.15
C LEU A 490 -4.97 -14.78 -0.35
N PHE A 491 -5.75 -14.14 0.55
CA PHE A 491 -5.38 -13.22 1.65
C PHE A 491 -4.57 -13.93 2.79
N PRO A 492 -4.06 -13.31 3.90
CA PRO A 492 -3.13 -12.16 4.11
C PRO A 492 -2.15 -12.33 5.33
N VAL A 493 -0.85 -11.92 5.31
CA VAL A 493 0.00 -11.80 6.56
C VAL A 493 1.08 -10.69 6.52
N ALA A 494 1.14 -9.83 5.49
CA ALA A 494 2.33 -9.00 5.22
C ALA A 494 2.48 -7.72 6.05
N ARG A 495 3.08 -7.81 7.26
CA ARG A 495 3.85 -6.68 7.84
C ARG A 495 4.85 -6.97 8.94
N SER A 496 4.84 -8.17 9.52
CA SER A 496 5.97 -8.67 10.35
C SER A 496 7.11 -9.29 9.50
N LEU A 497 7.01 -9.16 8.17
CA LEU A 497 7.77 -9.91 7.16
C LEU A 497 9.07 -9.25 6.68
N LEU A 498 9.36 -8.00 7.06
CA LEU A 498 10.57 -7.31 6.57
C LEU A 498 11.86 -7.81 7.26
N PHE A 499 11.78 -8.22 8.54
CA PHE A 499 12.87 -8.90 9.23
C PHE A 499 12.93 -10.40 8.92
N LEU A 500 11.79 -11.09 8.90
CA LEU A 500 11.72 -12.50 8.50
C LEU A 500 12.21 -12.72 7.07
N GLY A 501 11.88 -11.83 6.12
CA GLY A 501 12.38 -11.92 4.75
C GLY A 501 13.89 -11.76 4.68
N SER A 502 14.46 -10.85 5.47
CA SER A 502 15.92 -10.70 5.58
C SER A 502 16.59 -11.92 6.22
N ALA A 503 16.01 -12.46 7.29
CA ALA A 503 16.52 -13.64 7.99
C ALA A 503 16.38 -14.90 7.14
N SER A 504 15.27 -15.09 6.44
CA SER A 504 15.04 -16.21 5.51
C SER A 504 16.01 -16.16 4.33
N THR A 505 16.30 -14.96 3.81
CA THR A 505 17.31 -14.78 2.76
C THR A 505 18.71 -15.10 3.30
N ALA A 506 19.03 -14.71 4.53
CA ALA A 506 20.31 -15.00 5.15
C ALA A 506 20.51 -16.49 5.48
N VAL A 507 19.47 -17.17 5.94
CA VAL A 507 19.43 -18.63 6.08
C VAL A 507 19.76 -19.28 4.73
N LEU A 508 19.13 -18.82 3.64
CA LEU A 508 19.41 -19.31 2.29
C LEU A 508 20.88 -19.05 1.89
N LEU A 509 21.45 -17.89 2.21
CA LEU A 509 22.87 -17.56 1.96
C LEU A 509 23.81 -18.54 2.68
N LEU A 510 23.59 -18.74 3.98
CA LEU A 510 24.35 -19.70 4.79
C LEU A 510 24.25 -21.11 4.20
N PHE A 511 23.05 -21.53 3.81
CA PHE A 511 22.77 -22.86 3.29
C PHE A 511 23.53 -23.15 1.99
N VAL A 512 23.41 -22.26 0.99
CA VAL A 512 24.06 -22.44 -0.32
C VAL A 512 25.58 -22.50 -0.18
N SER A 513 26.10 -21.88 0.87
CA SER A 513 27.54 -21.79 1.11
C SER A 513 28.08 -22.93 1.98
N CYS A 514 27.34 -23.40 3.00
CA CYS A 514 27.70 -24.63 3.73
C CYS A 514 27.80 -25.84 2.80
N SER A 515 27.07 -25.76 1.70
CA SER A 515 27.00 -26.74 0.65
C SER A 515 28.15 -26.72 -0.36
N SER A 516 28.88 -25.60 -0.46
CA SER A 516 30.02 -25.41 -1.38
C SER A 516 31.37 -25.51 -0.67
N VAL A 517 31.37 -25.70 0.65
CA VAL A 517 32.56 -26.12 1.40
C VAL A 517 32.83 -27.57 1.03
N ASP A 518 33.94 -27.77 0.32
CA ASP A 518 34.52 -29.05 -0.03
C ASP A 518 34.54 -29.99 1.20
N PRO A 519 34.17 -31.28 1.10
CA PRO A 519 34.20 -32.21 2.23
C PRO A 519 35.60 -32.42 2.84
N SER A 520 36.63 -31.84 2.24
CA SER A 520 38.04 -31.88 2.64
C SER A 520 38.42 -30.83 3.71
N ALA A 521 37.49 -29.94 4.11
CA ALA A 521 37.76 -28.90 5.11
C ALA A 521 37.33 -29.27 6.54
N GLU A 522 37.59 -30.52 6.97
CA GLU A 522 37.75 -30.86 8.38
C GLU A 522 39.24 -31.05 8.66
N LEU A 523 39.92 -29.97 9.05
CA LEU A 523 40.99 -29.92 10.05
C LEU A 523 41.56 -28.51 10.05
N LEU A 524 41.28 -27.74 11.09
CA LEU A 524 42.15 -26.69 11.64
C LEU A 524 41.47 -26.17 12.92
N VAL A 525 41.52 -27.01 13.95
CA VAL A 525 41.53 -26.57 15.33
C VAL A 525 42.93 -26.85 15.86
N HIS A 526 43.47 -25.84 16.55
CA HIS A 526 44.79 -25.73 17.17
C HIS A 526 45.95 -25.24 16.30
N SER A 527 46.34 -23.99 16.53
CA SER A 527 47.64 -23.74 17.15
C SER A 527 47.74 -22.31 17.68
N ASN A 528 48.06 -22.21 18.97
CA ASN A 528 48.87 -21.14 19.54
C ASN A 528 49.52 -21.72 20.79
N ALA A 529 50.79 -22.10 20.68
CA ALA A 529 51.80 -22.01 21.74
C ALA A 529 53.14 -22.54 21.20
N ALA A 530 54.11 -21.61 21.13
CA ALA A 530 55.54 -21.69 21.41
C ALA A 530 56.37 -22.97 21.20
N ASP A 531 57.61 -22.70 20.78
CA ASP A 531 58.86 -23.44 20.95
C ASP A 531 59.18 -24.65 20.06
N GLY A 532 60.08 -24.40 19.10
CA GLY A 532 61.47 -24.87 19.18
C GLY A 532 61.79 -26.35 18.98
N THR A 533 62.70 -26.59 18.02
CA THR A 533 63.57 -27.78 17.82
C THR A 533 62.91 -29.07 17.30
N LEU A 534 63.12 -29.43 16.03
CA LEU A 534 64.27 -30.16 15.42
C LEU A 534 64.23 -31.68 15.64
N LEU A 535 64.23 -32.37 14.49
CA LEU A 535 64.85 -33.67 14.15
C LEU A 535 63.99 -34.91 13.97
N ASP A 536 64.19 -35.46 12.77
CA ASP A 536 64.32 -36.87 12.38
C ASP A 536 63.33 -37.46 11.36
N MET A 537 63.89 -37.46 10.13
CA MET A 537 63.82 -38.42 9.03
C MET A 537 63.42 -39.86 9.42
N GLU A 538 62.63 -40.51 8.56
CA GLU A 538 63.07 -41.63 7.69
C GLU A 538 61.84 -42.18 6.92
N TRP A 539 61.82 -42.06 5.58
CA TRP A 539 62.23 -43.06 4.58
C TRP A 539 61.28 -44.27 4.45
N SER A 540 60.57 -44.36 3.32
CA SER A 540 61.01 -45.17 2.16
C SER A 540 59.87 -45.62 1.22
N ALA A 541 60.17 -45.48 -0.08
CA ALA A 541 59.95 -46.42 -1.18
C ALA A 541 58.54 -46.98 -1.51
N ASN A 542 57.95 -46.37 -2.54
CA ASN A 542 57.54 -46.93 -3.86
C ASN A 542 56.51 -48.08 -4.01
N PRO A 543 55.82 -48.13 -5.18
CA PRO A 543 54.44 -48.64 -5.39
C PRO A 543 54.39 -50.07 -6.01
N PRO A 544 53.20 -50.69 -6.20
CA PRO A 544 52.56 -50.60 -7.54
C PRO A 544 51.01 -50.66 -7.59
N LEU A 545 50.51 -50.09 -8.70
CA LEU A 545 49.28 -50.34 -9.48
C LEU A 545 48.27 -51.45 -9.07
N SER A 546 46.99 -51.06 -8.93
CA SER A 546 45.86 -51.61 -9.72
C SER A 546 44.58 -50.75 -9.59
N LYS A 547 43.91 -50.47 -10.73
CA LYS A 547 42.63 -49.73 -10.88
C LYS A 547 41.41 -50.59 -10.41
N PRO A 548 40.14 -50.17 -10.66
CA PRO A 548 39.36 -49.15 -9.95
C PRO A 548 38.01 -49.72 -9.44
N GLY A 549 37.52 -49.26 -8.29
CA GLY A 549 36.13 -49.51 -7.91
C GLY A 549 35.97 -49.89 -6.45
N GLU A 550 35.56 -48.90 -5.66
CA GLU A 550 34.59 -48.95 -4.56
C GLU A 550 34.89 -47.77 -3.63
N LEU A 551 34.00 -46.77 -3.65
CA LEU A 551 33.96 -45.77 -2.58
C LEU A 551 33.61 -46.49 -1.26
N PRO A 552 34.31 -46.22 -0.15
CA PRO A 552 33.92 -46.76 1.16
C PRO A 552 32.58 -46.16 1.59
N ARG A 553 31.71 -47.02 2.14
CA ARG A 553 30.46 -46.62 2.81
C ARG A 553 30.75 -45.61 3.90
N MET A 554 30.21 -44.40 3.76
CA MET A 554 30.09 -43.46 4.88
C MET A 554 28.96 -43.92 5.81
N VAL A 555 29.40 -44.58 6.89
CA VAL A 555 28.91 -44.61 8.27
C VAL A 555 27.41 -44.33 8.52
N GLU A 556 26.75 -45.35 9.05
CA GLU A 556 25.46 -45.35 9.72
C GLU A 556 25.32 -44.23 10.77
N VAL A 557 24.42 -43.27 10.54
CA VAL A 557 23.97 -42.29 11.56
C VAL A 557 22.45 -42.37 11.77
N ASP A 558 21.73 -43.25 11.09
CA ASP A 558 20.26 -43.26 11.14
C ASP A 558 19.67 -44.01 12.35
N HIS A 559 20.30 -45.08 12.86
CA HIS A 559 19.69 -45.92 13.91
C HIS A 559 19.62 -45.24 15.30
N ALA A 560 20.69 -44.59 15.76
CA ALA A 560 20.73 -43.97 17.09
C ALA A 560 19.78 -42.77 17.24
N LYS A 561 19.60 -41.98 16.17
CA LYS A 561 18.65 -40.85 16.14
C LYS A 561 17.19 -41.31 16.11
N VAL A 562 16.90 -42.40 15.38
CA VAL A 562 15.58 -43.03 15.36
C VAL A 562 15.22 -43.58 16.73
N GLU A 563 16.17 -44.16 17.45
CA GLU A 563 15.97 -44.70 18.80
C GLU A 563 15.76 -43.60 19.85
N LEU A 564 16.48 -42.47 19.75
CA LEU A 564 16.24 -41.28 20.59
C LEU A 564 14.87 -40.65 20.34
N ALA A 565 14.45 -40.54 19.08
CA ALA A 565 13.14 -39.99 18.71
C ALA A 565 11.99 -40.87 19.22
N LYS A 566 12.13 -42.21 19.12
CA LYS A 566 11.20 -43.17 19.74
C LYS A 566 11.18 -43.03 21.27
N ARG A 567 12.33 -42.73 21.89
CA ARG A 567 12.42 -42.51 23.34
C ARG A 567 11.71 -41.24 23.79
N GLU A 568 11.75 -40.14 23.03
CA GLU A 568 10.97 -38.92 23.32
C GLU A 568 9.46 -39.12 23.12
N GLU A 569 9.07 -39.91 22.12
CA GLU A 569 7.67 -40.31 21.90
C GLU A 569 7.15 -41.18 23.06
N ASN A 570 7.99 -42.12 23.54
CA ASN A 570 7.71 -42.94 24.73
C ASN A 570 7.70 -42.13 26.04
N VAL A 571 8.39 -40.98 26.11
CA VAL A 571 8.30 -40.07 27.28
C VAL A 571 6.91 -39.43 27.35
N MET A 572 6.27 -39.10 26.22
CA MET A 572 4.88 -38.61 26.25
C MET A 572 3.91 -39.69 26.74
N GLU A 573 4.06 -40.95 26.30
CA GLU A 573 3.27 -42.07 26.83
C GLU A 573 3.55 -42.37 28.31
N ALA A 574 4.80 -42.19 28.75
CA ALA A 574 5.17 -42.37 30.15
C ALA A 574 4.60 -41.27 31.06
N VAL A 575 4.55 -40.02 30.58
CA VAL A 575 3.91 -38.88 31.27
C VAL A 575 2.40 -39.11 31.42
N GLU A 576 1.73 -39.73 30.44
CA GLU A 576 0.32 -40.15 30.57
C GLU A 576 0.15 -41.23 31.64
N ARG A 577 1.07 -42.20 31.72
CA ARG A 577 0.99 -43.31 32.70
C ARG A 577 1.34 -42.92 34.12
N SER A 578 2.21 -41.93 34.34
CA SER A 578 2.66 -41.53 35.69
C SER A 578 1.71 -40.57 36.41
N ARG A 579 0.67 -40.05 35.74
CA ARG A 579 -0.16 -38.92 36.22
C ARG A 579 -1.45 -39.30 36.95
N GLY A 580 -1.60 -40.55 37.39
CA GLY A 580 -2.61 -40.91 38.40
C GLY A 580 -4.05 -40.44 38.12
N GLY A 581 -4.50 -40.48 36.86
CA GLY A 581 -5.91 -40.21 36.50
C GLY A 581 -6.24 -38.79 36.01
N VAL A 582 -5.28 -37.89 35.78
CA VAL A 582 -5.57 -36.60 35.12
C VAL A 582 -5.70 -36.80 33.61
N SER A 583 -6.82 -36.37 33.01
CA SER A 583 -7.18 -36.68 31.61
C SER A 583 -6.57 -35.76 30.53
N CYS A 584 -5.76 -34.76 30.92
CA CYS A 584 -5.12 -33.79 30.01
C CYS A 584 -3.97 -33.03 30.70
N ALA A 585 -3.11 -32.36 29.93
CA ALA A 585 -2.03 -31.49 30.39
C ALA A 585 -2.28 -30.00 30.04
N THR A 586 -1.74 -29.09 30.84
CA THR A 586 -1.83 -27.64 30.61
C THR A 586 -0.80 -27.16 29.56
N VAL A 587 -0.95 -25.99 28.90
CA VAL A 587 0.14 -25.52 27.99
C VAL A 587 1.43 -25.22 28.73
N GLU A 588 1.34 -24.90 30.01
CA GLU A 588 2.49 -24.73 30.89
C GLU A 588 3.30 -26.01 31.02
N GLU A 589 2.62 -27.13 31.31
CA GLU A 589 3.24 -28.46 31.41
C GLU A 589 3.80 -28.92 30.06
N MET A 590 3.09 -28.69 28.95
CA MET A 590 3.59 -29.03 27.62
C MET A 590 4.85 -28.23 27.27
N GLY A 591 4.96 -27.00 27.78
CA GLY A 591 6.13 -26.14 27.56
C GLY A 591 7.39 -26.58 28.28
N GLU A 592 7.28 -27.42 29.32
CA GLU A 592 8.44 -27.98 30.01
C GLU A 592 9.32 -28.84 29.08
N THR A 593 8.73 -29.41 28.02
CA THR A 593 9.50 -30.17 27.01
C THR A 593 10.51 -29.32 26.24
N PHE A 594 10.32 -27.99 26.20
CA PHE A 594 11.24 -27.03 25.57
C PHE A 594 12.26 -26.42 26.55
N ALA A 595 12.18 -26.74 27.84
CA ALA A 595 13.00 -26.12 28.88
C ALA A 595 14.47 -26.59 28.85
N ALA A 596 14.78 -27.73 28.22
CA ALA A 596 16.13 -28.28 28.15
C ALA A 596 16.51 -28.65 26.71
N GLY A 597 17.51 -27.96 26.15
CA GLY A 597 18.17 -28.38 24.90
C GLY A 597 18.01 -27.41 23.73
N SER A 598 18.84 -26.37 23.68
CA SER A 598 19.12 -25.67 22.42
C SER A 598 20.47 -24.95 22.40
N GLU A 599 21.15 -24.84 23.54
CA GLU A 599 22.35 -24.03 23.69
C GLU A 599 23.52 -24.56 22.85
N THR A 600 23.85 -25.85 22.98
CA THR A 600 24.92 -26.50 22.20
C THR A 600 24.67 -26.39 20.69
N GLU A 601 23.43 -26.63 20.25
CA GLU A 601 23.05 -26.50 18.84
C GLU A 601 23.10 -25.04 18.36
N SER A 602 22.73 -24.08 19.21
CA SER A 602 22.82 -22.66 18.90
C SER A 602 24.27 -22.18 18.80
N LEU A 603 25.19 -22.68 19.64
CA LEU A 603 26.63 -22.40 19.52
C LEU A 603 27.18 -22.98 18.22
N ARG A 604 26.81 -24.21 17.87
CA ARG A 604 27.21 -24.83 16.60
C ARG A 604 26.79 -23.98 15.39
N ILE A 605 25.55 -23.46 15.40
CA ILE A 605 25.06 -22.57 14.35
C ILE A 605 25.79 -21.23 14.36
N ARG A 606 26.06 -20.66 15.54
CA ARG A 606 26.86 -19.43 15.66
C ARG A 606 28.24 -19.59 15.03
N ASP A 607 28.93 -20.68 15.32
CA ASP A 607 30.25 -20.95 14.74
C ASP A 607 30.18 -21.14 13.22
N LEU A 608 29.12 -21.77 12.73
CA LEU A 608 28.86 -21.92 11.30
C LEU A 608 28.61 -20.55 10.63
N ILE A 609 27.83 -19.67 11.26
CA ILE A 609 27.58 -18.29 10.81
C ILE A 609 28.89 -17.49 10.77
N HIS A 610 29.67 -17.51 11.86
CA HIS A 610 30.95 -16.80 11.91
C HIS A 610 31.93 -17.30 10.86
N ARG A 611 32.09 -18.62 10.71
CA ARG A 611 32.98 -19.19 9.69
C ARG A 611 32.54 -18.80 8.29
N HIS A 612 31.25 -18.94 7.98
CA HIS A 612 30.69 -18.54 6.69
C HIS A 612 31.02 -17.07 6.40
N PHE A 613 30.59 -16.14 7.24
CA PHE A 613 30.77 -14.73 6.96
C PHE A 613 32.24 -14.26 7.05
N SER A 614 33.08 -14.91 7.86
CA SER A 614 34.54 -14.65 7.88
C SER A 614 35.22 -15.07 6.56
N LEU A 615 34.84 -16.23 6.01
CA LEU A 615 35.32 -16.69 4.70
C LEU A 615 34.83 -15.78 3.57
N HIS A 616 33.56 -15.36 3.60
CA HIS A 616 32.99 -14.53 2.54
C HIS A 616 33.27 -13.02 2.66
N ALA A 617 33.65 -12.52 3.85
CA ALA A 617 34.21 -11.18 3.99
C ALA A 617 35.50 -11.01 3.17
N ARG A 618 36.27 -12.10 2.97
CA ARG A 618 37.48 -12.13 2.12
C ARG A 618 37.18 -12.05 0.62
N VAL A 619 35.94 -12.28 0.17
CA VAL A 619 35.57 -12.25 -1.26
C VAL A 619 35.89 -10.89 -1.91
N ARG A 620 35.85 -9.79 -1.15
CA ARG A 620 36.29 -8.45 -1.62
C ARG A 620 37.78 -8.36 -1.93
N GLY A 621 38.58 -9.18 -1.26
CA GLY A 621 40.04 -9.23 -1.36
C GLY A 621 40.58 -10.45 -2.11
N LEU A 622 39.72 -11.29 -2.69
CA LEU A 622 40.16 -12.44 -3.46
C LEU A 622 40.95 -12.00 -4.71
N PRO A 623 42.02 -12.73 -5.08
CA PRO A 623 42.67 -12.60 -6.37
C PRO A 623 41.65 -12.71 -7.53
N PRO A 624 41.86 -11.98 -8.65
CA PRO A 624 40.91 -11.95 -9.75
C PRO A 624 40.52 -13.33 -10.30
N ASP A 625 41.46 -14.27 -10.39
CA ASP A 625 41.22 -15.66 -10.81
C ASP A 625 40.25 -16.37 -9.88
N GLN A 626 40.45 -16.28 -8.57
CA GLN A 626 39.60 -16.91 -7.57
C GLN A 626 38.22 -16.24 -7.51
N PHE A 627 38.16 -14.91 -7.56
CA PHE A 627 36.90 -14.17 -7.59
C PHE A 627 36.05 -14.50 -8.82
N CYS A 628 36.67 -14.55 -10.01
CA CYS A 628 35.97 -14.83 -11.26
C CYS A 628 35.64 -16.33 -11.43
N GLN A 629 36.40 -17.24 -10.81
CA GLN A 629 36.12 -18.68 -10.80
C GLN A 629 35.04 -19.08 -9.78
N GLY A 630 34.80 -18.25 -8.75
CA GLY A 630 33.78 -18.49 -7.72
C GLY A 630 32.42 -18.90 -8.29
N GLY A 631 31.87 -20.00 -7.77
CA GLY A 631 30.61 -20.58 -8.23
C GLY A 631 29.37 -19.79 -7.80
N PHE A 632 29.46 -19.00 -6.71
CA PHE A 632 28.29 -18.35 -6.12
C PHE A 632 28.65 -16.99 -5.48
N VAL A 633 28.04 -15.92 -5.99
CA VAL A 633 27.90 -14.61 -5.38
C VAL A 633 26.41 -14.34 -5.26
N LEU A 634 25.79 -14.63 -4.12
CA LEU A 634 24.37 -14.35 -3.94
C LEU A 634 24.14 -12.86 -3.72
N GLY A 635 23.75 -12.16 -4.79
CA GLY A 635 23.08 -10.86 -4.68
C GLY A 635 21.70 -11.07 -4.06
N LYS A 636 21.45 -10.44 -2.91
CA LYS A 636 20.22 -10.56 -2.12
C LYS A 636 18.95 -10.61 -2.97
N ALA A 637 18.16 -11.67 -2.81
CA ALA A 637 16.81 -11.77 -3.38
C ALA A 637 15.97 -10.56 -2.92
N SER A 638 15.36 -9.83 -3.85
CA SER A 638 14.38 -8.83 -3.43
C SER A 638 13.14 -9.58 -2.95
N GLU A 639 12.81 -9.39 -1.68
CA GLU A 639 11.51 -8.88 -1.21
C GLU A 639 11.63 -8.38 0.23
N ALA A 640 12.52 -7.40 0.41
CA ALA A 640 12.36 -6.30 1.36
C ALA A 640 13.19 -5.10 0.87
N GLY A 641 13.41 -5.10 -0.46
CA GLY A 641 14.40 -4.37 -1.21
C GLY A 641 15.75 -4.16 -0.52
N PHE A 642 16.81 -4.71 -1.10
CA PHE A 642 18.19 -4.36 -0.72
C PHE A 642 19.16 -4.59 -1.88
N GLY A 643 18.64 -4.80 -3.09
CA GLY A 643 19.40 -5.26 -4.24
C GLY A 643 19.20 -4.37 -5.46
N ASN A 644 19.32 -3.05 -5.28
CA ASN A 644 19.75 -2.06 -6.29
C ASN A 644 19.79 -0.62 -5.75
N GLU A 645 19.26 -0.37 -4.54
CA GLU A 645 19.22 0.96 -3.96
C GLU A 645 19.74 0.92 -2.51
N MET A 646 21.05 1.05 -2.31
CA MET A 646 21.63 1.49 -1.02
C MET A 646 21.30 2.98 -0.75
N GLY A 647 20.09 3.41 -1.06
CA GLY A 647 19.67 4.81 -0.97
C GLY A 647 18.17 5.05 -0.82
N ILE A 648 17.32 4.01 -0.89
CA ILE A 648 15.86 4.17 -0.81
C ILE A 648 15.21 2.99 -0.04
N TYR A 649 15.78 2.60 1.11
CA TYR A 649 15.06 1.77 2.07
C TYR A 649 14.75 2.55 3.33
N PRO A 650 13.48 2.53 3.81
CA PRO A 650 13.02 3.32 4.95
C PRO A 650 13.49 2.77 6.31
N PHE A 651 14.58 1.99 6.31
CA PHE A 651 15.18 1.39 7.50
C PHE A 651 16.70 1.57 7.57
N GLY A 652 17.39 1.94 6.47
CA GLY A 652 18.83 2.20 6.51
C GLY A 652 19.19 3.30 7.52
N ASP A 653 18.22 4.17 7.77
CA ASP A 653 18.23 5.26 8.75
C ASP A 653 18.22 4.75 10.21
N PHE A 654 17.69 3.55 10.47
CA PHE A 654 17.48 2.98 11.82
C PHE A 654 18.33 1.74 12.12
N ILE A 655 18.81 1.04 11.09
CA ILE A 655 19.66 -0.15 11.22
C ILE A 655 20.83 -0.11 10.25
N SER A 656 22.00 -0.44 10.77
CA SER A 656 23.19 -0.69 9.94
C SER A 656 23.30 -2.18 9.65
N TYR A 657 23.58 -2.51 8.40
CA TYR A 657 23.85 -3.87 7.98
C TYR A 657 25.34 -4.14 8.06
N THR A 658 25.73 -5.38 8.36
CA THR A 658 27.15 -5.72 8.40
C THR A 658 27.78 -5.69 7.00
N ASN A 659 29.06 -5.30 6.95
CA ASN A 659 29.88 -5.22 5.73
C ASN A 659 30.11 -6.58 5.04
N HIS A 660 29.40 -7.64 5.40
CA HIS A 660 29.70 -9.01 4.98
C HIS A 660 28.75 -9.50 3.86
N SER A 661 27.78 -8.66 3.47
CA SER A 661 26.88 -8.91 2.33
C SER A 661 27.32 -8.13 1.08
N PHE A 662 26.99 -8.63 -0.11
CA PHE A 662 27.28 -7.96 -1.39
C PHE A 662 26.01 -7.38 -2.00
N THR A 663 26.05 -6.11 -2.39
CA THR A 663 24.98 -5.53 -3.21
C THR A 663 25.19 -5.88 -4.67
N LEU A 664 24.13 -5.95 -5.47
CA LEU A 664 24.29 -6.19 -6.92
C LEU A 664 25.20 -5.14 -7.57
N LYS A 665 25.15 -3.88 -7.10
CA LYS A 665 26.05 -2.80 -7.53
C LYS A 665 27.52 -3.10 -7.23
N GLU A 666 27.79 -3.62 -6.03
CA GLU A 666 29.13 -4.03 -5.61
C GLU A 666 29.64 -5.25 -6.38
N VAL A 667 28.79 -6.26 -6.59
CA VAL A 667 29.13 -7.42 -7.44
C VAL A 667 29.49 -6.96 -8.85
N LYS A 668 28.67 -6.08 -9.47
CA LYS A 668 28.96 -5.49 -10.78
C LYS A 668 30.27 -4.69 -10.80
N HIS A 669 30.62 -4.02 -9.70
CA HIS A 669 31.87 -3.28 -9.60
C HIS A 669 33.07 -4.23 -9.52
N LEU A 670 33.05 -5.21 -8.63
CA LEU A 670 34.14 -6.19 -8.48
C LEU A 670 34.32 -7.05 -9.74
N TRP A 671 33.23 -7.44 -10.40
CA TRP A 671 33.29 -8.20 -11.66
C TRP A 671 33.97 -7.42 -12.79
N ARG A 672 33.76 -6.10 -12.86
CA ARG A 672 34.45 -5.20 -13.79
C ARG A 672 35.90 -4.97 -13.37
N LYS A 673 36.15 -4.73 -12.08
CA LYS A 673 37.50 -4.51 -11.52
C LYS A 673 38.43 -5.69 -11.79
N ASN A 674 37.92 -6.91 -11.65
CA ASN A 674 38.69 -8.14 -11.86
C ASN A 674 38.75 -8.60 -13.33
N ASP A 675 38.10 -7.87 -14.25
CA ASP A 675 37.97 -8.22 -15.68
C ASP A 675 37.56 -9.69 -15.92
N CYS A 676 36.54 -10.14 -15.18
CA CYS A 676 36.08 -11.53 -15.27
C CYS A 676 35.58 -11.92 -16.67
N ALA A 677 35.00 -10.95 -17.39
CA ALA A 677 34.50 -11.18 -18.74
C ALA A 677 35.63 -11.23 -19.78
N GLY A 678 36.65 -10.37 -19.68
CA GLY A 678 37.78 -10.33 -20.61
C GLY A 678 38.81 -11.41 -20.33
N LYS A 679 39.41 -11.41 -19.12
CA LYS A 679 40.51 -12.33 -18.75
C LYS A 679 40.06 -13.78 -18.61
N TYR A 680 38.89 -14.01 -18.01
CA TYR A 680 38.43 -15.35 -17.66
C TYR A 680 37.25 -15.84 -18.52
N ARG A 681 36.81 -15.04 -19.50
CA ARG A 681 35.68 -15.35 -20.40
C ARG A 681 34.38 -15.72 -19.66
N ARG A 682 34.18 -15.20 -18.44
CA ARG A 682 32.98 -15.47 -17.62
C ARG A 682 32.03 -14.28 -17.58
N LYS A 683 30.80 -14.51 -18.03
CA LYS A 683 29.72 -13.52 -17.98
C LYS A 683 29.09 -13.49 -16.59
N LEU A 684 28.77 -12.30 -16.09
CA LEU A 684 27.96 -12.15 -14.87
C LEU A 684 26.48 -12.37 -15.23
N LEU A 685 25.92 -13.44 -14.69
CA LEU A 685 24.56 -13.89 -14.97
C LEU A 685 23.78 -14.04 -13.66
N ILE A 686 22.50 -13.65 -13.68
CA ILE A 686 21.56 -13.91 -12.59
C ILE A 686 20.58 -14.98 -13.05
N ARG A 687 20.55 -16.11 -12.38
CA ARG A 687 19.48 -17.09 -12.51
C ARG A 687 18.27 -16.61 -11.71
N LEU A 688 17.12 -16.52 -12.34
CA LEU A 688 15.83 -16.30 -11.70
C LEU A 688 15.13 -17.65 -11.48
N ASP A 689 14.60 -17.87 -10.27
CA ASP A 689 13.78 -19.03 -9.91
C ASP A 689 12.50 -18.51 -9.21
N ASN A 690 11.32 -18.82 -9.74
CA ASN A 690 10.07 -18.11 -9.41
C ASN A 690 9.17 -18.90 -8.42
N PHE A 691 9.21 -18.53 -7.14
CA PHE A 691 8.44 -19.14 -6.04
C PHE A 691 6.94 -18.79 -6.05
N GLU A 692 6.48 -17.94 -6.96
CA GLU A 692 5.03 -17.71 -7.15
C GLU A 692 4.44 -18.66 -8.20
N SER A 693 5.28 -19.37 -8.98
CA SER A 693 4.86 -20.27 -10.04
C SER A 693 5.49 -21.65 -9.84
N PRO A 694 4.79 -22.63 -9.22
CA PRO A 694 5.33 -23.95 -8.93
C PRO A 694 5.97 -24.68 -10.13
N ALA A 695 5.42 -24.49 -11.32
CA ALA A 695 5.97 -25.09 -12.54
C ALA A 695 7.34 -24.50 -12.93
N GLU A 696 7.64 -23.25 -12.56
CA GLU A 696 8.82 -22.48 -12.99
C GLU A 696 9.97 -22.45 -11.95
N THR A 697 9.87 -23.14 -10.82
CA THR A 697 10.87 -23.11 -9.74
C THR A 697 11.63 -24.43 -9.51
N ASN A 698 12.90 -24.53 -9.90
CA ASN A 698 13.68 -25.80 -9.80
C ASN A 698 14.10 -26.16 -8.39
N ILE A 699 13.75 -25.29 -7.45
CA ILE A 699 14.15 -25.33 -6.06
C ILE A 699 13.93 -26.73 -5.44
N LEU A 700 12.71 -27.25 -5.37
CA LEU A 700 12.47 -28.53 -4.68
C LEU A 700 13.11 -29.77 -5.32
N CYS A 701 13.33 -29.71 -6.62
CA CYS A 701 13.65 -30.88 -7.43
C CYS A 701 15.12 -30.96 -7.85
N SER A 702 15.91 -29.94 -7.51
CA SER A 702 17.29 -29.81 -7.96
C SER A 702 18.25 -29.65 -6.79
N ASP A 703 19.49 -29.99 -7.08
CA ASP A 703 20.63 -29.61 -6.27
C ASP A 703 21.14 -28.23 -6.74
N TRP A 704 20.96 -27.19 -5.93
CA TRP A 704 21.33 -25.83 -6.36
C TRP A 704 22.80 -25.53 -6.07
N ARG A 705 23.46 -26.43 -5.35
CA ARG A 705 24.89 -26.38 -5.05
C ARG A 705 25.74 -26.56 -6.31
N ILE A 706 25.14 -27.08 -7.39
CA ILE A 706 25.79 -27.34 -8.67
C ILE A 706 25.28 -26.41 -9.80
N TRP A 707 24.46 -25.40 -9.47
CA TRP A 707 23.98 -24.47 -10.48
C TRP A 707 25.11 -23.60 -11.02
N LYS A 708 25.18 -23.45 -12.35
CA LYS A 708 26.32 -22.83 -13.03
C LYS A 708 26.34 -21.29 -12.96
N GLN A 709 25.23 -20.67 -12.58
CA GLN A 709 25.11 -19.21 -12.55
C GLN A 709 25.61 -18.66 -11.22
N PRO A 710 26.45 -17.62 -11.22
CA PRO A 710 27.05 -17.08 -10.01
C PRO A 710 26.01 -16.44 -9.09
N ILE A 711 24.94 -15.85 -9.62
CA ILE A 711 23.89 -15.23 -8.81
C ILE A 711 22.60 -16.03 -8.97
N ILE A 712 21.96 -16.39 -7.86
CA ILE A 712 20.64 -17.02 -7.82
C ILE A 712 19.66 -16.04 -7.19
N TRP A 713 18.51 -15.85 -7.84
CA TRP A 713 17.47 -14.93 -7.42
C TRP A 713 16.15 -15.66 -7.29
N LEU A 714 15.66 -15.75 -6.06
CA LEU A 714 14.39 -16.42 -5.75
C LEU A 714 13.27 -15.37 -5.78
N GLN A 715 12.56 -15.29 -6.90
CA GLN A 715 11.49 -14.32 -7.10
C GLN A 715 10.24 -14.72 -6.31
N GLY A 716 9.70 -13.81 -5.50
CA GLY A 716 8.48 -14.04 -4.72
C GLY A 716 8.66 -14.90 -3.46
N ALA A 717 9.90 -15.05 -2.99
CA ALA A 717 10.23 -15.76 -1.77
C ALA A 717 10.07 -14.85 -0.54
N THR A 718 8.82 -14.49 -0.20
CA THR A 718 8.54 -13.59 0.92
C THR A 718 8.18 -14.24 2.24
N ASP A 719 7.78 -15.51 2.25
CA ASP A 719 7.11 -16.13 3.40
C ASP A 719 7.90 -17.28 4.03
N ALA A 720 7.44 -17.71 5.20
CA ALA A 720 8.00 -18.87 5.91
C ALA A 720 7.93 -20.18 5.11
N VAL A 721 7.21 -20.19 3.96
CA VAL A 721 7.15 -21.31 3.03
C VAL A 721 8.48 -21.52 2.31
N ALA A 722 9.29 -20.46 2.11
CA ALA A 722 10.64 -20.58 1.55
C ALA A 722 11.49 -21.63 2.31
N ILE A 723 11.45 -21.61 3.64
CA ILE A 723 12.17 -22.57 4.50
C ILE A 723 11.68 -24.01 4.31
N GLN A 724 10.37 -24.19 4.05
CA GLN A 724 9.73 -25.50 3.86
C GLN A 724 10.31 -26.24 2.64
N PHE A 725 10.67 -25.50 1.59
CA PHE A 725 11.22 -26.09 0.38
C PHE A 725 12.64 -26.65 0.56
N PHE A 726 13.40 -26.16 1.54
CA PHE A 726 14.71 -26.75 1.87
C PHE A 726 14.57 -28.07 2.61
N LEU A 727 13.73 -28.08 3.66
CA LEU A 727 13.50 -29.26 4.48
C LEU A 727 12.85 -30.41 3.70
N LYS A 728 12.12 -30.10 2.62
CA LYS A 728 11.42 -31.07 1.78
C LYS A 728 12.08 -31.29 0.41
N ASN A 729 13.30 -30.80 0.18
CA ASN A 729 13.99 -30.97 -1.11
C ASN A 729 14.21 -32.46 -1.45
N ILE A 730 14.03 -32.87 -2.70
CA ILE A 730 14.22 -34.28 -3.10
C ILE A 730 15.68 -34.73 -2.96
N ASN A 731 16.64 -33.81 -3.09
CA ASN A 731 18.05 -34.11 -3.04
C ASN A 731 18.51 -34.37 -1.59
N PRO A 732 19.08 -35.54 -1.27
CA PRO A 732 19.53 -35.88 0.08
C PRO A 732 20.56 -34.91 0.65
N GLY A 733 21.46 -34.39 -0.18
CA GLY A 733 22.46 -33.39 0.24
C GLY A 733 21.81 -32.08 0.68
N MET A 734 20.74 -31.67 0.01
CA MET A 734 19.97 -30.48 0.38
C MET A 734 19.20 -30.69 1.69
N LYS A 735 18.57 -31.86 1.87
CA LYS A 735 17.89 -32.25 3.13
C LYS A 735 18.87 -32.29 4.32
N ASN A 736 20.07 -32.85 4.12
CA ASN A 736 21.10 -32.93 5.16
C ASN A 736 21.58 -31.53 5.59
N ALA A 737 21.89 -30.66 4.64
CA ALA A 737 22.27 -29.28 4.93
C ALA A 737 21.16 -28.50 5.67
N ALA A 738 19.89 -28.78 5.37
CA ALA A 738 18.77 -28.15 6.08
C ALA A 738 18.68 -28.65 7.53
N SER A 739 18.89 -29.95 7.76
CA SER A 739 18.95 -30.51 9.12
C SER A 739 20.13 -29.96 9.93
N ILE A 740 21.28 -29.73 9.29
CA ILE A 740 22.42 -29.07 9.94
C ILE A 740 22.04 -27.66 10.42
N LEU A 741 21.28 -26.89 9.65
CA LEU A 741 20.90 -25.51 10.03
C LEU A 741 19.76 -25.42 11.03
N PHE A 742 18.76 -26.29 10.93
CA PHE A 742 17.51 -26.20 11.69
C PHE A 742 17.35 -27.27 12.78
N GLY A 743 18.30 -28.19 12.92
CA GLY A 743 18.20 -29.34 13.81
C GLY A 743 17.41 -30.49 13.21
N ASP A 744 17.29 -31.60 13.94
CA ASP A 744 16.39 -32.69 13.55
C ASP A 744 14.96 -32.32 13.94
N THR A 745 14.10 -32.14 12.93
CA THR A 745 12.70 -31.75 13.14
C THR A 745 11.90 -32.72 14.00
N ARG A 746 12.37 -33.98 14.18
CA ARG A 746 11.76 -34.99 15.04
C ARG A 746 12.09 -34.80 16.53
N LEU A 747 13.25 -34.21 16.84
CA LEU A 747 13.77 -34.01 18.19
C LEU A 747 13.61 -32.54 18.60
N LEU A 748 12.64 -32.24 19.48
CA LEU A 748 12.31 -30.86 19.87
C LEU A 748 13.48 -30.14 20.54
N LYS A 749 14.32 -30.89 21.25
CA LYS A 749 15.52 -30.42 21.98
C LYS A 749 16.76 -30.21 21.08
N SER A 750 16.64 -30.46 19.78
CA SER A 750 17.75 -30.28 18.83
C SER A 750 17.68 -28.98 18.04
N ARG A 751 16.74 -28.08 18.38
CA ARG A 751 16.44 -26.88 17.59
C ARG A 751 17.35 -25.72 17.96
N PRO A 752 18.23 -25.25 17.05
CA PRO A 752 19.07 -24.09 17.30
C PRO A 752 18.31 -22.76 17.10
N ASN A 753 18.81 -21.72 17.75
CA ASN A 753 18.37 -20.33 17.57
C ASN A 753 18.94 -19.69 16.29
N VAL A 754 18.73 -20.30 15.13
CA VAL A 754 19.33 -19.83 13.86
C VAL A 754 18.95 -18.39 13.51
N PHE A 755 17.71 -17.97 13.79
CA PHE A 755 17.25 -16.60 13.51
C PHE A 755 17.91 -15.55 14.40
N GLY A 756 18.07 -15.84 15.69
CA GLY A 756 18.73 -14.93 16.63
C GLY A 756 20.21 -14.75 16.29
N GLU A 757 20.92 -15.86 16.05
CA GLU A 757 22.34 -15.84 15.70
C GLU A 757 22.60 -15.12 14.36
N LEU A 758 21.70 -15.30 13.38
CA LEU A 758 21.75 -14.55 12.13
C LEU A 758 21.47 -13.05 12.30
N LEU A 759 20.44 -12.70 13.07
CA LEU A 759 20.08 -11.29 13.29
C LEU A 759 21.19 -10.55 14.03
N ARG A 760 21.79 -11.18 15.04
CA ARG A 760 22.96 -10.66 15.76
C ARG A 760 24.11 -10.32 14.81
N PHE A 761 24.29 -11.13 13.77
CA PHE A 761 25.34 -10.92 12.79
C PHE A 761 24.99 -9.94 11.67
N ILE A 762 23.71 -9.78 11.31
CA ILE A 762 23.30 -9.06 10.08
C ILE A 762 22.82 -7.65 10.36
N VAL A 763 22.19 -7.44 11.51
CA VAL A 763 21.52 -6.17 11.82
C VAL A 763 22.05 -5.64 13.14
N VAL A 764 22.62 -4.43 13.09
CA VAL A 764 22.93 -3.65 14.28
C VAL A 764 22.12 -2.35 14.27
N PRO A 765 21.71 -1.83 15.43
CA PRO A 765 21.06 -0.52 15.51
C PRO A 765 21.99 0.57 14.96
N SER A 766 21.42 1.57 14.28
CA SER A 766 22.19 2.76 13.86
C SER A 766 22.64 3.57 15.09
N GLU A 767 23.62 4.47 14.91
CA GLU A 767 24.16 5.30 16.00
C GLU A 767 23.06 6.09 16.72
N ALA A 768 22.11 6.66 15.97
CA ALA A 768 20.98 7.40 16.54
C ALA A 768 20.01 6.52 17.35
N ILE A 769 19.80 5.27 16.93
CA ILE A 769 18.98 4.29 17.67
C ILE A 769 19.73 3.79 18.90
N LEU A 770 21.05 3.57 18.81
CA LEU A 770 21.91 3.23 19.95
C LEU A 770 21.89 4.31 21.03
N GLU A 771 21.95 5.59 20.64
CA GLU A 771 21.85 6.72 21.58
C GLU A 771 20.52 6.70 22.35
N ALA A 772 19.40 6.47 21.66
CA ALA A 772 18.08 6.34 22.29
C ALA A 772 17.99 5.15 23.25
N ILE A 773 18.56 4.00 22.87
CA ILE A 773 18.62 2.81 23.73
C ILE A 773 19.44 3.11 24.99
N ASN A 774 20.64 3.69 24.82
CA ASN A 774 21.55 3.99 25.93
C ASN A 774 20.96 5.01 26.91
N TRP A 775 20.17 5.97 26.41
CA TRP A 775 19.44 6.92 27.24
C TRP A 775 18.45 6.23 28.20
N VAL A 776 17.77 5.17 27.74
CA VAL A 776 16.87 4.38 28.60
C VAL A 776 17.66 3.47 29.55
N LEU A 777 18.69 2.80 29.04
CA LEU A 777 19.43 1.78 29.78
C LEU A 777 20.29 2.36 30.91
N LYS A 778 20.84 3.57 30.73
CA LYS A 778 21.77 4.22 31.67
C LYS A 778 22.93 3.30 32.09
N GLY A 779 23.47 2.56 31.12
CA GLY A 779 24.63 1.67 31.31
C GLY A 779 24.33 0.30 31.93
N LYS A 780 23.07 -0.05 32.19
CA LYS A 780 22.68 -1.39 32.64
C LYS A 780 21.65 -1.97 31.67
N ASP A 781 21.74 -3.24 31.33
CA ASP A 781 20.72 -3.96 30.56
C ASP A 781 19.55 -4.40 31.46
N PRO A 782 18.35 -4.69 30.91
CA PRO A 782 17.24 -5.24 31.67
C PRO A 782 17.40 -6.75 31.89
N GLU A 783 16.90 -7.26 33.01
CA GLU A 783 16.82 -8.70 33.27
C GLU A 783 15.73 -9.35 32.40
N ILE A 784 14.58 -8.68 32.26
CA ILE A 784 13.39 -9.20 31.59
C ILE A 784 12.84 -8.15 30.62
N ALA A 785 12.36 -8.59 29.45
CA ALA A 785 11.55 -7.75 28.57
C ALA A 785 10.10 -8.23 28.52
N LEU A 786 9.14 -7.32 28.69
CA LEU A 786 7.72 -7.55 28.51
C LEU A 786 7.24 -6.84 27.24
N HIS A 787 6.87 -7.61 26.22
CA HIS A 787 6.29 -7.10 24.98
C HIS A 787 4.77 -7.34 24.94
N MET A 788 4.00 -6.26 24.99
CA MET A 788 2.54 -6.27 25.03
C MET A 788 1.93 -5.76 23.73
N ARG A 789 0.96 -6.50 23.18
CA ARG A 789 0.19 -6.06 22.02
C ARG A 789 -1.30 -6.03 22.33
N MET A 790 -1.83 -4.81 22.44
CA MET A 790 -3.16 -4.54 22.97
C MET A 790 -4.15 -4.07 21.88
N LEU A 791 -3.69 -3.58 20.72
CA LEU A 791 -4.54 -3.18 19.58
C LEU A 791 -5.78 -2.37 20.02
N THR A 792 -5.55 -1.35 20.86
CA THR A 792 -6.54 -0.45 21.52
C THR A 792 -7.45 -1.05 22.61
N ASN A 793 -7.36 -2.34 22.93
CA ASN A 793 -8.17 -2.99 23.97
C ASN A 793 -7.37 -3.23 25.26
N ARG A 794 -7.90 -2.85 26.42
CA ARG A 794 -7.26 -2.97 27.75
C ARG A 794 -7.80 -4.17 28.54
N SER A 795 -7.68 -5.36 27.95
CA SER A 795 -8.25 -6.55 28.57
C SER A 795 -7.51 -6.92 29.85
N ALA A 796 -8.17 -6.77 31.00
CA ALA A 796 -7.64 -7.15 32.32
C ALA A 796 -7.12 -8.61 32.38
N ARG A 797 -7.72 -9.50 31.58
CA ARG A 797 -7.30 -10.89 31.43
C ARG A 797 -5.92 -11.03 30.80
N ALA A 798 -5.63 -10.27 29.75
CA ALA A 798 -4.33 -10.25 29.10
C ALA A 798 -3.26 -9.64 30.01
N VAL A 799 -3.61 -8.58 30.76
CA VAL A 799 -2.73 -7.97 31.77
C VAL A 799 -2.39 -8.98 32.85
N LYS A 800 -3.39 -9.66 33.42
CA LYS A 800 -3.19 -10.67 34.47
C LYS A 800 -2.30 -11.82 34.01
N ALA A 801 -2.52 -12.35 32.80
CA ALA A 801 -1.68 -13.43 32.25
C ALA A 801 -0.22 -12.99 32.07
N ALA A 802 -0.01 -11.76 31.55
CA ALA A 802 1.34 -11.21 31.39
C ALA A 802 2.04 -10.99 32.75
N LEU A 803 1.34 -10.45 33.76
CA LEU A 803 1.90 -10.26 35.10
C LEU A 803 2.29 -11.59 35.76
N ILE A 804 1.48 -12.64 35.59
CA ILE A 804 1.82 -13.99 36.07
C ILE A 804 3.12 -14.46 35.43
N CYS A 805 3.30 -14.25 34.12
CA CYS A 805 4.54 -14.60 33.44
C CYS A 805 5.75 -13.82 33.93
N VAL A 806 5.63 -12.50 34.12
CA VAL A 806 6.74 -11.71 34.63
C VAL A 806 7.12 -12.15 36.04
N LYS A 807 6.15 -12.39 36.93
CA LYS A 807 6.42 -12.92 38.29
C LYS A 807 7.11 -14.28 38.26
N ARG A 808 6.69 -15.18 37.35
CA ARG A 808 7.35 -16.48 37.14
C ARG A 808 8.79 -16.30 36.63
N ALA A 809 9.01 -15.40 35.69
CA ALA A 809 10.34 -15.09 35.19
C ALA A 809 11.25 -14.52 36.30
N VAL A 810 10.72 -13.59 37.13
CA VAL A 810 11.43 -13.01 38.27
C VAL A 810 11.80 -14.07 39.32
N HIS A 811 10.88 -14.98 39.65
CA HIS A 811 11.14 -16.08 40.59
C HIS A 811 12.29 -17.00 40.12
N ASN A 812 12.49 -17.12 38.82
CA ASN A 812 13.53 -17.96 38.22
C ASN A 812 14.86 -17.21 38.00
N LEU A 813 14.95 -15.93 38.39
CA LEU A 813 16.20 -15.18 38.38
C LEU A 813 17.10 -15.60 39.53
N ASP A 814 18.39 -15.24 39.41
CA ASP A 814 19.35 -15.38 40.50
C ASP A 814 18.83 -14.66 41.77
N PRO A 815 18.74 -15.34 42.93
CA PRO A 815 18.27 -14.75 44.19
C PRO A 815 19.06 -13.50 44.64
N ARG A 816 20.27 -13.30 44.11
CA ARG A 816 21.10 -12.09 44.37
C ARG A 816 20.55 -10.84 43.70
N ILE A 817 19.62 -10.96 42.75
CA ILE A 817 18.97 -9.85 42.07
C ILE A 817 17.74 -9.43 42.89
N ALA A 818 17.94 -8.50 43.84
CA ALA A 818 16.89 -8.05 44.75
C ALA A 818 15.79 -7.20 44.08
N ASN A 819 16.10 -6.49 42.98
CA ASN A 819 15.15 -5.67 42.23
C ASN A 819 15.44 -5.78 40.71
N PRO A 820 14.78 -6.70 40.00
CA PRO A 820 15.04 -6.92 38.58
C PRO A 820 14.48 -5.78 37.73
N ARG A 821 15.17 -5.44 36.64
CA ARG A 821 14.74 -4.42 35.69
C ARG A 821 13.92 -5.06 34.59
N VAL A 822 12.68 -4.59 34.44
CA VAL A 822 11.74 -5.05 33.42
C VAL A 822 11.58 -3.94 32.38
N VAL A 823 12.03 -4.18 31.15
CA VAL A 823 11.70 -3.28 30.04
C VAL A 823 10.32 -3.60 29.49
N LEU A 824 9.46 -2.59 29.39
CA LEU A 824 8.10 -2.68 28.89
C LEU A 824 7.98 -2.04 27.50
N VAL A 825 7.60 -2.85 26.52
CA VAL A 825 7.31 -2.44 25.14
C VAL A 825 5.83 -2.68 24.84
N SER A 826 5.16 -1.69 24.25
CA SER A 826 3.73 -1.79 23.94
C SER A 826 3.36 -1.03 22.66
N ASP A 827 2.53 -1.66 21.82
CA ASP A 827 1.91 -0.98 20.65
C ASP A 827 0.85 0.07 21.06
N THR A 828 0.55 0.18 22.35
CA THR A 828 -0.46 1.07 22.91
C THR A 828 0.19 1.91 24.03
N PRO A 829 0.71 3.12 23.74
CA PRO A 829 1.43 3.93 24.73
C PRO A 829 0.62 4.27 25.99
N SER A 830 -0.70 4.42 25.87
CA SER A 830 -1.58 4.67 27.01
C SER A 830 -1.73 3.49 27.96
N PHE A 831 -1.42 2.27 27.50
CA PHE A 831 -1.41 1.06 28.32
C PHE A 831 -0.19 0.96 29.23
N ILE A 832 0.96 1.55 28.84
CA ILE A 832 2.17 1.56 29.68
C ILE A 832 1.86 2.14 31.06
N LYS A 833 1.15 3.28 31.10
CA LYS A 833 0.73 3.93 32.36
C LYS A 833 -0.18 3.06 33.25
N GLU A 834 -0.90 2.11 32.67
CA GLU A 834 -1.86 1.26 33.39
C GLU A 834 -1.16 0.07 34.06
N ILE A 835 -0.20 -0.57 33.38
CA ILE A 835 0.49 -1.76 33.90
C ILE A 835 1.72 -1.43 34.75
N THR A 836 2.36 -0.26 34.55
CA THR A 836 3.56 0.14 35.31
C THR A 836 3.38 0.09 36.83
N PRO A 837 2.27 0.56 37.44
CA PRO A 837 2.06 0.45 38.88
C PRO A 837 2.13 -1.00 39.40
N ASN A 838 1.57 -1.96 38.66
CA ASN A 838 1.59 -3.37 39.07
C ASN A 838 2.99 -4.00 38.94
N LEU A 839 3.79 -3.57 37.97
CA LEU A 839 5.16 -4.06 37.80
C LEU A 839 6.11 -3.45 38.83
N THR A 840 5.92 -2.16 39.16
CA THR A 840 6.74 -1.44 40.15
C THR A 840 6.58 -1.97 41.58
N GLU A 841 5.59 -2.81 41.85
CA GLU A 841 5.47 -3.56 43.12
C GLU A 841 6.64 -4.53 43.35
N PHE A 842 7.32 -5.01 42.30
CA PHE A 842 8.33 -6.07 42.42
C PHE A 842 9.50 -5.97 41.40
N ALA A 843 9.56 -4.91 40.59
CA ALA A 843 10.59 -4.71 39.58
C ALA A 843 10.78 -3.23 39.22
N ASP A 844 11.99 -2.87 38.81
CA ASP A 844 12.28 -1.56 38.22
C ASP A 844 11.81 -1.51 36.77
N VAL A 845 10.82 -0.67 36.46
CA VAL A 845 10.23 -0.61 35.12
C VAL A 845 10.96 0.39 34.23
N LEU A 846 11.46 -0.08 33.09
CA LEU A 846 12.02 0.74 32.03
C LEU A 846 11.03 0.80 30.86
N TYR A 847 10.85 1.96 30.25
CA TYR A 847 10.15 2.07 28.97
C TYR A 847 10.70 3.26 28.20
N PHE A 848 10.54 3.24 26.88
CA PHE A 848 11.02 4.33 26.04
C PHE A 848 9.96 5.43 25.89
N ASP A 849 10.11 6.54 26.61
CA ASP A 849 9.31 7.74 26.39
C ASP A 849 9.93 8.60 25.28
N TYR A 850 9.53 8.32 24.04
CA TYR A 850 10.07 9.03 22.89
C TYR A 850 9.79 10.54 22.88
N LYS A 851 8.75 11.02 23.60
CA LYS A 851 8.44 12.45 23.70
C LYS A 851 9.41 13.13 24.66
N LEU A 852 9.65 12.52 25.82
CA LEU A 852 10.63 13.01 26.79
C LEU A 852 12.03 13.00 26.18
N PHE A 853 12.42 11.90 25.53
CA PHE A 853 13.69 11.76 24.82
C PHE A 853 13.90 12.91 23.82
N LYS A 854 12.93 13.15 22.93
CA LYS A 854 12.99 14.24 21.93
C LYS A 854 13.12 15.63 22.55
N SER A 855 12.53 15.86 23.73
CA SER A 855 12.67 17.13 24.45
C SER A 855 14.02 17.27 25.18
N SER A 856 14.65 16.15 25.56
CA SER A 856 15.86 16.13 26.38
C SER A 856 17.18 16.19 25.59
N ILE A 857 17.16 15.87 24.29
CA ILE A 857 18.35 15.85 23.45
C ILE A 857 18.18 16.83 22.29
N SER A 858 18.72 18.04 22.46
CA SER A 858 18.64 19.14 21.49
C SER A 858 19.51 18.92 20.23
N SER A 859 20.45 17.98 20.26
CA SER A 859 21.43 17.70 19.20
C SER A 859 21.29 16.32 18.53
N TRP A 860 20.17 15.61 18.76
CA TRP A 860 19.98 14.26 18.23
C TRP A 860 20.00 14.24 16.69
N ARG A 861 21.00 13.55 16.11
CA ARG A 861 21.33 13.56 14.67
C ARG A 861 20.46 12.57 13.87
N MET A 862 19.15 12.74 13.88
CA MET A 862 18.26 12.08 12.90
C MET A 862 17.71 13.11 11.92
N ASP A 863 17.82 12.85 10.62
CA ASP A 863 17.44 13.81 9.60
C ASP A 863 15.92 14.09 9.66
N LYS A 864 15.49 15.34 9.37
CA LYS A 864 14.07 15.74 9.54
C LYS A 864 13.11 14.90 8.69
N LYS A 865 13.61 14.33 7.59
CA LYS A 865 12.88 13.42 6.69
C LYS A 865 12.68 12.02 7.29
N GLU A 866 13.60 11.57 8.15
CA GLU A 866 13.58 10.26 8.85
C GLU A 866 12.72 10.30 10.12
N GLN A 867 12.52 11.48 10.70
CA GLN A 867 11.61 11.73 11.82
C GLN A 867 10.12 11.76 11.42
N SER A 868 9.81 11.51 10.14
CA SER A 868 8.45 11.54 9.58
C SER A 868 7.47 10.64 10.34
N THR A 869 6.29 11.20 10.63
CA THR A 869 5.19 10.57 11.38
C THR A 869 4.28 9.69 10.51
N ASP A 870 4.64 9.47 9.24
CA ASP A 870 3.82 8.77 8.25
C ASP A 870 3.92 7.23 8.44
N PHE A 871 3.48 6.75 9.62
CA PHE A 871 3.40 5.34 9.98
C PHE A 871 1.95 4.88 10.16
N ARG A 872 1.65 3.63 9.75
CA ARG A 872 0.30 3.07 9.89
C ARG A 872 0.00 2.78 11.36
N VAL A 873 -0.91 3.56 11.96
CA VAL A 873 -1.42 3.45 13.34
C VAL A 873 -1.88 2.03 13.74
N ARG A 874 -2.16 1.16 12.76
CA ARG A 874 -2.75 -0.16 12.95
C ARG A 874 -1.80 -1.24 13.51
N ASP A 875 -0.47 -1.05 13.40
CA ASP A 875 0.52 -2.08 13.76
C ASP A 875 1.34 -1.77 15.03
N TRP A 876 1.54 -0.48 15.37
CA TRP A 876 2.36 0.01 16.50
C TRP A 876 1.74 1.19 17.27
N GLY A 877 0.44 1.43 17.08
CA GLY A 877 -0.23 2.60 17.64
C GLY A 877 0.26 3.92 17.03
N PRO A 878 0.05 5.07 17.71
CA PRO A 878 0.39 6.39 17.20
C PRO A 878 1.91 6.72 17.26
N ALA A 879 2.74 5.78 17.69
CA ALA A 879 4.18 6.01 17.82
C ALA A 879 4.87 6.09 16.44
N PRO A 880 5.82 7.02 16.24
CA PRO A 880 6.62 7.09 15.02
C PRO A 880 7.38 5.79 14.73
N ARG A 881 7.67 5.53 13.45
CA ARG A 881 8.31 4.28 12.99
C ARG A 881 9.63 3.95 13.69
N TRP A 882 10.46 4.95 13.96
CA TRP A 882 11.76 4.77 14.59
C TRP A 882 11.66 4.29 16.04
N VAL A 883 10.56 4.62 16.73
CA VAL A 883 10.29 4.18 18.11
C VAL A 883 10.17 2.66 18.18
N ALA A 884 9.54 2.02 17.18
CA ALA A 884 9.45 0.57 17.10
C ALA A 884 10.81 -0.13 16.94
N PHE A 885 11.84 0.56 16.41
CA PHE A 885 13.20 0.04 16.34
C PHE A 885 13.94 0.21 17.66
N VAL A 886 13.77 1.35 18.33
CA VAL A 886 14.28 1.53 19.70
C VAL A 886 13.70 0.46 20.61
N ASP A 887 12.37 0.28 20.60
CA ASP A 887 11.68 -0.75 21.37
C ASP A 887 12.16 -2.17 21.04
N PHE A 888 12.36 -2.51 19.76
CA PHE A 888 12.88 -3.80 19.33
C PHE A 888 14.25 -4.10 19.96
N PHE A 889 15.21 -3.20 19.74
CA PHE A 889 16.58 -3.41 20.17
C PHE A 889 16.74 -3.27 21.67
N LEU A 890 15.99 -2.36 22.31
CA LEU A 890 15.95 -2.21 23.76
C LEU A 890 15.42 -3.50 24.41
N ALA A 891 14.32 -4.07 23.92
CA ALA A 891 13.80 -5.34 24.41
C ALA A 891 14.76 -6.51 24.14
N SER A 892 15.50 -6.47 23.02
CA SER A 892 16.51 -7.48 22.68
C SER A 892 17.77 -7.46 23.57
N ARG A 893 17.84 -6.53 24.55
CA ARG A 893 18.91 -6.47 25.56
C ARG A 893 18.61 -7.29 26.81
N ALA A 894 17.41 -7.86 26.93
CA ALA A 894 17.03 -8.69 28.08
C ALA A 894 18.02 -9.85 28.28
N LYS A 895 18.47 -10.04 29.53
CA LYS A 895 19.49 -11.06 29.86
C LYS A 895 18.93 -12.45 30.11
N TYR A 896 17.76 -12.55 30.72
CA TYR A 896 17.26 -13.82 31.26
C TYR A 896 15.93 -14.26 30.66
N ALA A 897 15.02 -13.34 30.38
CA ALA A 897 13.74 -13.71 29.80
C ALA A 897 13.08 -12.64 28.94
N VAL A 898 12.29 -13.10 27.97
CA VAL A 898 11.32 -12.27 27.24
C VAL A 898 9.93 -12.84 27.48
N VAL A 899 8.98 -11.97 27.80
CA VAL A 899 7.57 -12.29 28.02
C VAL A 899 6.74 -11.62 26.93
N SER A 900 5.91 -12.39 26.23
CA SER A 900 4.96 -11.85 25.25
C SER A 900 3.51 -11.92 25.77
N GLY A 901 2.75 -10.83 25.59
CA GLY A 901 1.33 -10.77 25.94
C GLY A 901 0.44 -10.10 24.89
N ALA A 902 -0.83 -10.52 24.87
CA ALA A 902 -1.71 -10.41 23.70
C ALA A 902 -3.21 -10.38 24.05
N HIS A 903 -3.99 -9.47 23.46
CA HIS A 903 -5.46 -9.53 23.60
C HIS A 903 -6.18 -10.45 22.57
N ARG A 904 -5.86 -10.43 21.27
CA ARG A 904 -6.66 -11.17 20.26
C ARG A 904 -5.88 -11.84 19.15
N ARG A 905 -4.93 -11.13 18.53
CA ARG A 905 -4.02 -11.66 17.53
C ARG A 905 -2.71 -10.91 17.68
N VAL A 906 -1.60 -11.64 17.74
CA VAL A 906 -0.29 -11.01 17.79
C VAL A 906 0.58 -11.61 16.71
N GLY A 907 1.35 -10.73 16.07
CA GLY A 907 2.57 -11.09 15.36
C GLY A 907 3.55 -11.71 16.35
N THR A 908 3.30 -12.98 16.69
CA THR A 908 4.16 -13.87 17.47
C THR A 908 5.60 -13.75 17.00
N THR A 909 5.78 -13.68 15.69
CA THR A 909 7.03 -13.39 15.00
C THR A 909 7.85 -12.28 15.64
N TYR A 910 7.28 -11.11 15.96
CA TYR A 910 8.09 -9.99 16.44
C TYR A 910 8.65 -10.24 17.85
N ALA A 911 7.83 -10.74 18.77
CA ALA A 911 8.27 -11.10 20.11
C ALA A 911 9.25 -12.30 20.10
N GLN A 912 9.05 -13.26 19.18
CA GLN A 912 10.00 -14.35 18.94
C GLN A 912 11.34 -13.82 18.45
N LEU A 913 11.35 -12.84 17.54
CA LEU A 913 12.58 -12.23 17.05
C LEU A 913 13.31 -11.45 18.16
N ILE A 914 12.57 -10.74 19.04
CA ILE A 914 13.16 -10.13 20.24
C ILE A 914 13.82 -11.19 21.11
N ALA A 915 13.09 -12.26 21.44
CA ALA A 915 13.58 -13.35 22.28
C ALA A 915 14.79 -14.06 21.66
N ALA A 916 14.73 -14.35 20.37
CA ALA A 916 15.79 -14.98 19.60
C ALA A 916 17.06 -14.10 19.61
N LEU A 917 16.93 -12.80 19.33
CA LEU A 917 18.06 -11.88 19.35
C LEU A 917 18.61 -11.66 20.76
N ALA A 918 17.75 -11.52 21.78
CA ALA A 918 18.14 -11.40 23.18
C ALA A 918 18.96 -12.61 23.65
N THR A 919 18.47 -13.81 23.35
CA THR A 919 19.20 -15.05 23.62
C THR A 919 20.56 -15.01 22.92
N ALA A 920 20.59 -14.70 21.62
CA ALA A 920 21.83 -14.69 20.85
C ALA A 920 22.86 -13.67 21.37
N ASN A 921 22.42 -12.50 21.87
CA ASN A 921 23.30 -11.46 22.39
C ASN A 921 24.06 -11.89 23.65
N HIS A 922 23.42 -12.64 24.54
CA HIS A 922 23.99 -12.99 25.87
C HIS A 922 24.48 -14.44 25.95
N HIS A 923 24.06 -15.30 25.02
CA HIS A 923 24.48 -16.68 24.98
C HIS A 923 26.01 -16.77 24.77
N GLY A 924 26.72 -17.58 25.56
CA GLY A 924 28.17 -17.81 25.47
C GLY A 924 29.07 -16.79 26.18
N GLU A 925 28.53 -15.75 26.82
CA GLU A 925 29.31 -14.89 27.72
C GLU A 925 29.32 -15.51 29.13
N HIS A 926 30.51 -15.88 29.62
CA HIS A 926 30.85 -16.31 30.99
C HIS A 926 29.72 -16.86 31.88
N GLN A 927 29.72 -18.19 32.14
CA GLN A 927 29.20 -18.86 33.35
C GLN A 927 27.88 -18.30 33.94
N MET A 928 26.92 -17.91 33.11
CA MET A 928 25.56 -17.71 33.58
C MET A 928 24.92 -19.09 33.67
N ASN A 929 24.78 -19.62 34.89
CA ASN A 929 24.12 -20.89 35.20
C ASN A 929 22.61 -20.92 34.86
N SER A 930 22.06 -19.85 34.26
CA SER A 930 20.63 -19.72 33.95
C SER A 930 20.41 -19.69 32.44
N SER A 931 19.72 -20.70 31.91
CA SER A 931 19.23 -20.75 30.53
C SER A 931 18.26 -19.58 30.27
N PHE A 932 18.43 -18.88 29.16
CA PHE A 932 17.47 -17.84 28.73
C PHE A 932 16.10 -18.46 28.43
N VAL A 933 15.01 -17.82 28.86
CA VAL A 933 13.64 -18.34 28.69
C VAL A 933 12.72 -17.37 27.95
N PHE A 934 12.01 -17.87 26.95
CA PHE A 934 10.95 -17.11 26.29
C PHE A 934 9.58 -17.56 26.77
N TYR A 935 8.82 -16.67 27.41
CA TYR A 935 7.47 -16.95 27.89
C TYR A 935 6.41 -16.35 26.99
N SER A 936 5.34 -17.09 26.75
CA SER A 936 4.12 -16.59 26.12
C SER A 936 2.96 -16.65 27.10
N SER A 937 2.31 -15.51 27.32
CA SER A 937 1.12 -15.42 28.16
C SER A 937 -0.15 -15.68 27.31
N PHE A 938 -1.05 -16.51 27.86
CA PHE A 938 -2.28 -16.91 27.18
C PHE A 938 -3.49 -16.58 28.04
N GLN A 939 -4.60 -16.26 27.38
CA GLN A 939 -5.92 -16.24 27.98
C GLN A 939 -6.81 -17.30 27.31
N SER A 940 -7.85 -17.74 28.01
CA SER A 940 -8.71 -18.85 27.61
C SER A 940 -9.18 -18.82 26.15
N ASN A 941 -9.69 -17.68 25.67
CA ASN A 941 -10.13 -17.52 24.29
C ASN A 941 -8.98 -17.56 23.28
N LEU A 942 -7.83 -16.95 23.59
CA LEU A 942 -6.65 -16.97 22.72
C LEU A 942 -6.09 -18.40 22.58
N LEU A 943 -6.11 -19.17 23.66
CA LEU A 943 -5.69 -20.57 23.67
C LEU A 943 -6.66 -21.45 22.88
N VAL A 944 -7.96 -21.34 23.15
CA VAL A 944 -9.00 -22.12 22.46
C VAL A 944 -9.00 -21.83 20.97
N ASP A 945 -9.02 -20.55 20.58
CA ASP A 945 -8.96 -20.16 19.16
C ASP A 945 -7.61 -20.51 18.52
N GLY A 946 -6.51 -20.34 19.26
CA GLY A 946 -5.16 -20.63 18.80
C GLY A 946 -5.00 -22.11 18.45
N LEU A 947 -5.36 -23.00 19.37
CA LEU A 947 -5.29 -24.45 19.15
C LEU A 947 -6.33 -24.94 18.12
N ALA A 948 -7.54 -24.37 18.10
CA ALA A 948 -8.57 -24.79 17.15
C ALA A 948 -8.25 -24.36 15.71
N LYS A 949 -7.68 -23.16 15.53
CA LYS A 949 -7.47 -22.55 14.21
C LYS A 949 -6.01 -22.58 13.75
N GLN A 950 -5.09 -22.98 14.64
CA GLN A 950 -3.64 -22.96 14.40
C GLN A 950 -3.11 -21.56 14.04
N ILE A 951 -3.65 -20.55 14.72
CA ILE A 951 -3.31 -19.12 14.52
C ILE A 951 -2.59 -18.60 15.77
N GLY A 952 -1.71 -17.62 15.59
CA GLY A 952 -0.96 -17.03 16.70
C GLY A 952 -0.04 -18.09 17.30
N TRP A 953 -0.02 -18.26 18.61
CA TRP A 953 0.82 -19.26 19.28
C TRP A 953 0.32 -20.72 19.16
N GLY A 954 -0.86 -20.94 18.59
CA GLY A 954 -1.45 -22.27 18.47
C GLY A 954 -0.60 -23.28 17.68
N HIS A 955 0.11 -22.81 16.65
CA HIS A 955 0.99 -23.65 15.82
C HIS A 955 2.13 -24.31 16.60
N VAL A 956 2.64 -23.63 17.64
CA VAL A 956 3.73 -24.15 18.48
C VAL A 956 3.27 -25.37 19.28
N TRP A 957 2.01 -25.35 19.72
CA TRP A 957 1.44 -26.33 20.64
C TRP A 957 0.55 -27.36 19.95
N ASN A 958 0.43 -27.28 18.63
CA ASN A 958 -0.44 -28.13 17.83
C ASN A 958 -0.19 -29.62 18.03
N ARG A 959 1.09 -30.01 18.14
CA ARG A 959 1.49 -31.40 18.34
C ARG A 959 0.90 -32.03 19.61
N PHE A 960 0.44 -31.18 20.53
CA PHE A 960 -0.20 -31.57 21.78
C PHE A 960 -1.70 -31.21 21.84
N ALA A 961 -2.25 -30.60 20.78
CA ALA A 961 -3.66 -30.24 20.70
C ALA A 961 -4.51 -31.52 20.60
N GLY A 962 -5.31 -31.83 21.62
CA GLY A 962 -6.12 -33.06 21.65
C GLY A 962 -6.15 -33.72 23.03
N ARG A 963 -6.01 -35.06 23.07
CA ARG A 963 -6.06 -35.90 24.29
C ARG A 963 -5.14 -35.39 25.43
N LEU A 964 -4.07 -34.68 25.07
CA LEU A 964 -3.09 -34.13 26.00
C LEU A 964 -3.28 -32.65 26.37
N SER A 965 -4.19 -31.88 25.78
CA SER A 965 -4.33 -30.44 26.09
C SER A 965 -5.64 -30.13 26.81
N CYS A 966 -5.56 -29.54 28.01
CA CYS A 966 -6.76 -29.16 28.76
C CYS A 966 -7.51 -28.00 28.09
N ARG A 967 -8.82 -28.19 27.89
CA ARG A 967 -9.71 -27.18 27.29
C ARG A 967 -10.10 -26.13 28.35
N HIS A 968 -10.23 -24.87 27.95
CA HIS A 968 -10.79 -23.76 28.75
C HIS A 968 -9.99 -23.34 30.01
N GLN A 969 -8.70 -23.05 29.87
CA GLN A 969 -7.87 -22.56 30.97
C GLN A 969 -7.87 -21.02 31.03
N PRO A 970 -8.14 -20.39 32.19
CA PRO A 970 -8.42 -18.95 32.26
C PRO A 970 -7.23 -18.07 31.84
N HIS A 971 -6.05 -18.29 32.41
CA HIS A 971 -4.80 -17.57 32.12
C HIS A 971 -3.61 -18.51 32.32
N GLN A 972 -2.58 -18.42 31.46
CA GLN A 972 -1.41 -19.31 31.53
C GLN A 972 -0.12 -18.60 31.14
N CYS A 973 1.00 -19.14 31.62
CA CYS A 973 2.35 -18.72 31.28
C CYS A 973 3.26 -19.87 30.87
N THR A 974 3.37 -20.14 29.57
CA THR A 974 4.18 -21.27 29.07
C THR A 974 5.52 -20.84 28.48
N ILE A 975 6.51 -21.72 28.61
CA ILE A 975 7.81 -21.62 27.95
C ILE A 975 7.63 -21.93 26.48
N THR A 976 8.02 -21.02 25.61
CA THR A 976 7.85 -21.15 24.17
C THR A 976 9.23 -21.26 23.50
N PRO A 977 9.45 -22.20 22.59
CA PRO A 977 10.70 -22.29 21.83
C PRO A 977 10.95 -21.04 20.98
N LEU A 978 12.21 -20.60 20.92
CA LEU A 978 12.66 -19.46 20.11
C LEU A 978 12.43 -19.71 18.61
N LEU A 979 12.73 -20.94 18.18
CA LEU A 979 12.37 -21.47 16.87
C LEU A 979 11.30 -22.55 17.07
N PRO A 980 10.01 -22.21 17.04
CA PRO A 980 8.97 -23.19 17.30
C PRO A 980 8.93 -24.29 16.22
N PRO A 981 8.48 -25.50 16.59
CA PRO A 981 7.96 -26.41 15.59
C PRO A 981 6.85 -25.70 14.83
N ALA A 982 7.05 -25.59 13.53
CA ALA A 982 6.01 -25.12 12.66
C ALA A 982 5.07 -26.27 12.32
N TRP A 983 3.89 -25.96 11.74
CA TRP A 983 2.92 -26.98 11.33
C TRP A 983 3.44 -27.97 10.26
N TRP A 984 4.65 -27.74 9.74
CA TRP A 984 5.32 -28.52 8.71
C TRP A 984 6.51 -29.37 9.23
N ASP A 985 6.80 -29.31 10.53
CA ASP A 985 7.83 -30.11 11.18
C ASP A 985 7.26 -31.45 11.69
N GLY A 986 7.96 -32.56 11.42
CA GLY A 986 7.48 -33.90 11.75
C GLY A 986 6.32 -34.39 10.87
N ASP A 987 5.53 -35.32 11.40
CA ASP A 987 4.26 -35.78 10.82
C ASP A 987 3.28 -34.58 10.81
N TRP A 988 2.92 -34.09 9.62
CA TRP A 988 2.14 -32.88 9.38
C TRP A 988 0.79 -32.85 10.06
N GLN A 989 0.45 -31.72 10.70
CA GLN A 989 -0.85 -31.57 11.34
C GLN A 989 -1.46 -30.18 11.08
N SER A 990 -1.30 -29.60 9.88
CA SER A 990 -1.91 -28.30 9.57
C SER A 990 -3.41 -28.40 9.23
N PRO A 991 -4.29 -27.67 9.92
CA PRO A 991 -5.72 -27.59 9.60
C PRO A 991 -6.06 -26.41 8.69
N ILE A 992 -5.07 -25.65 8.17
CA ILE A 992 -5.33 -24.48 7.31
C ILE A 992 -5.28 -24.93 5.84
N PRO A 993 -6.44 -25.07 5.15
CA PRO A 993 -6.48 -25.68 3.81
C PRO A 993 -5.77 -24.85 2.74
N ARG A 994 -5.57 -23.56 3.00
CA ARG A 994 -4.79 -22.67 2.13
C ARG A 994 -3.37 -23.19 1.94
N ASP A 995 -2.70 -23.48 3.05
CA ASP A 995 -1.27 -23.71 3.04
C ASP A 995 -0.96 -25.13 2.57
N VAL A 996 -1.85 -26.09 2.89
CA VAL A 996 -1.87 -27.44 2.31
C VAL A 996 -1.97 -27.37 0.78
N ARG A 997 -2.98 -26.68 0.24
CA ARG A 997 -3.13 -26.51 -1.21
C ARG A 997 -1.93 -25.84 -1.86
N ARG A 998 -1.25 -24.95 -1.12
CA ARG A 998 -0.05 -24.28 -1.63
C ARG A 998 1.10 -25.27 -1.76
N LEU A 999 1.37 -26.12 -0.76
CA LEU A 999 2.41 -27.14 -0.85
C LEU A 999 2.09 -28.27 -1.84
N GLU A 1000 0.82 -28.66 -1.96
CA GLU A 1000 0.39 -29.62 -2.99
C GLU A 1000 0.73 -29.14 -4.40
N ALA A 1001 0.63 -27.83 -4.67
CA ALA A 1001 1.00 -27.26 -5.97
C ALA A 1001 2.48 -27.48 -6.33
N TYR A 1002 3.32 -27.80 -5.34
CA TYR A 1002 4.74 -28.11 -5.47
C TYR A 1002 5.06 -29.62 -5.36
N GLY A 1003 4.04 -30.49 -5.41
CA GLY A 1003 4.24 -31.94 -5.32
C GLY A 1003 4.41 -32.50 -3.90
N VAL A 1004 4.34 -31.64 -2.87
CA VAL A 1004 4.42 -32.08 -1.47
C VAL A 1004 3.02 -32.50 -1.02
N GLN A 1005 2.68 -33.77 -1.24
CA GLN A 1005 1.44 -34.38 -0.74
C GLN A 1005 1.64 -35.02 0.63
N LEU A 1006 0.55 -35.17 1.36
CA LEU A 1006 0.55 -35.62 2.75
C LEU A 1006 -0.41 -36.80 2.92
N ALA A 1007 0.02 -37.81 3.66
CA ALA A 1007 -0.82 -38.93 4.08
C ALA A 1007 -1.78 -38.48 5.21
N GLU A 1008 -2.78 -39.30 5.52
CA GLU A 1008 -3.79 -38.99 6.56
C GLU A 1008 -3.16 -38.79 7.96
N ASN A 1009 -2.02 -39.42 8.23
CA ASN A 1009 -1.26 -39.25 9.46
C ASN A 1009 -0.32 -38.02 9.43
N GLY A 1010 -0.32 -37.26 8.34
CA GLY A 1010 0.53 -36.10 8.15
C GLY A 1010 1.88 -36.36 7.48
N ARG A 1011 2.26 -37.58 7.17
CA ARG A 1011 3.58 -37.82 6.57
C ARG A 1011 3.64 -37.30 5.14
N VAL A 1012 4.76 -36.68 4.76
CA VAL A 1012 5.01 -36.34 3.36
C VAL A 1012 5.10 -37.64 2.56
N ILE A 1013 4.35 -37.71 1.47
CA ILE A 1013 4.38 -38.84 0.55
C ILE A 1013 5.54 -38.60 -0.43
N ASP A 1014 6.74 -39.08 -0.10
CA ASP A 1014 7.96 -38.85 -0.89
C ASP A 1014 7.78 -39.27 -2.37
N SER A 1015 7.08 -40.38 -2.64
CA SER A 1015 6.81 -40.84 -4.02
C SER A 1015 6.01 -39.84 -4.86
N SER A 1016 5.17 -39.03 -4.22
CA SER A 1016 4.41 -37.96 -4.89
C SER A 1016 5.31 -36.81 -5.31
N LEU A 1017 6.22 -36.40 -4.43
CA LEU A 1017 7.22 -35.39 -4.71
C LEU A 1017 8.22 -35.87 -5.78
N GLU A 1018 8.63 -37.14 -5.73
CA GLU A 1018 9.45 -37.76 -6.77
C GLU A 1018 8.75 -37.76 -8.13
N SER A 1019 7.48 -38.17 -8.19
CA SER A 1019 6.69 -38.12 -9.41
C SER A 1019 6.55 -36.69 -9.94
N TYR A 1020 6.32 -35.72 -9.06
CA TYR A 1020 6.27 -34.31 -9.42
C TYR A 1020 7.59 -33.84 -10.05
N CYS A 1021 8.73 -34.15 -9.41
CA CYS A 1021 10.04 -33.78 -9.92
C CYS A 1021 10.39 -34.49 -11.25
N LYS A 1022 10.00 -35.75 -11.44
CA LYS A 1022 10.21 -36.49 -12.70
C LYS A 1022 9.39 -35.95 -13.86
N LYS A 1023 8.17 -35.48 -13.62
CA LYS A 1023 7.26 -34.94 -14.64
C LYS A 1023 7.57 -33.50 -15.02
N ARG A 1024 8.41 -32.83 -14.24
CA ARG A 1024 8.67 -31.42 -14.36
C ARG A 1024 9.82 -31.13 -15.31
N GLN A 1025 9.65 -30.08 -16.12
CA GLN A 1025 10.71 -29.58 -17.00
C GLN A 1025 11.63 -28.62 -16.22
N ASP A 1026 12.93 -28.71 -16.49
CA ASP A 1026 13.94 -27.81 -15.92
C ASP A 1026 13.72 -26.38 -16.46
N HIS A 1027 13.23 -25.47 -15.63
CA HIS A 1027 12.95 -24.09 -16.03
C HIS A 1027 14.04 -23.15 -15.49
N VAL A 1028 14.95 -22.69 -16.36
CA VAL A 1028 16.04 -21.79 -15.97
C VAL A 1028 15.92 -20.47 -16.72
N ARG A 1029 15.52 -19.42 -16.02
CA ARG A 1029 15.52 -18.06 -16.57
C ARG A 1029 16.80 -17.35 -16.16
N ILE A 1030 17.52 -16.78 -17.13
CA ILE A 1030 18.79 -16.08 -16.87
C ILE A 1030 18.65 -14.63 -17.30
N ILE A 1031 19.04 -13.70 -16.42
CA ILE A 1031 19.21 -12.28 -16.72
C ILE A 1031 20.69 -12.00 -16.92
N HIS A 1032 21.00 -11.37 -18.05
CA HIS A 1032 22.32 -10.81 -18.31
C HIS A 1032 22.49 -9.50 -17.54
N VAL A 1033 23.52 -9.45 -16.69
CA VAL A 1033 23.75 -8.30 -15.81
C VAL A 1033 24.48 -7.16 -16.51
N PHE A 1034 25.25 -7.50 -17.54
CA PHE A 1034 25.94 -6.59 -18.45
C PHE A 1034 25.39 -6.80 -19.88
N GLY A 1035 25.46 -5.76 -20.71
CA GLY A 1035 25.13 -5.82 -22.14
C GLY A 1035 26.16 -6.59 -22.97
N SER A 1036 26.24 -6.32 -24.28
CA SER A 1036 27.26 -6.91 -25.13
C SER A 1036 28.66 -6.45 -24.71
N CYS A 1037 29.56 -7.41 -24.48
CA CYS A 1037 30.97 -7.13 -24.21
C CYS A 1037 31.74 -7.08 -25.54
N SER A 1038 32.46 -5.98 -25.78
CA SER A 1038 33.40 -5.83 -26.89
C SER A 1038 34.80 -5.65 -26.30
N GLY A 1039 35.65 -6.68 -26.44
CA GLY A 1039 36.99 -6.69 -25.84
C GLY A 1039 36.95 -6.59 -24.32
N THR A 1040 37.75 -5.68 -23.74
CA THR A 1040 37.86 -5.45 -22.29
C THR A 1040 36.74 -4.56 -21.71
N LYS A 1041 35.78 -4.13 -22.53
CA LYS A 1041 34.68 -3.25 -22.09
C LYS A 1041 33.33 -3.95 -22.24
N CYS A 1042 32.67 -4.21 -21.11
CA CYS A 1042 31.27 -4.58 -21.06
C CYS A 1042 30.42 -3.34 -20.74
N LYS A 1043 29.44 -3.03 -21.61
CA LYS A 1043 28.47 -1.95 -21.37
C LYS A 1043 27.45 -2.34 -20.31
#